data_AF-A0A9Q0U9Z8-F1
#
_entry.id   AF-A0A9Q0U9Z8-F1
#
_cell.length_a   1.000
_cell.length_b   1.000
_cell.length_c   1.000
_cell.angle_alpha   90.00
_cell.angle_beta   90.00
_cell.angle_gamma   90.00
#
_symmetry.space_group_name_H-M   'P 1'
#
loop_
_entity.id
_entity.type
_entity.pdbx_description
1 polymer ?
#
loop_
_entity_poly.entity_id
_entity_poly.type
_entity_poly.pdbx_seq_one_letter_code
_entity_poly.pdbx_strand_id
1 'polypeptide(L)'
;MCFERAGDERGEKLSKAAGLKAAADRMHSSNPEMASVARRQAAEIFESIGKAEYAAECFYMLKEYDRAGKIYLQCGESAMERAGECFFLAGSYCSAAEVYAKGCHFSKCLSACTNGKLFDTGLHYIQYWKQHGTADQRCREMDTIEQEFLESCACHYYELNDRRAMMRYVRDFDSMSSVRTLLNNLGCLDELLLLEVESGNFLEAAGIAKQKGELVHEADLLGKGGHFKEASLLILWFVFANSLWSTGSKGWPLKQFSSERGTFNKSKVTCKGCMLSGLRDIPRKFIRREGSLVSVDVHQFVSAAQSYWRLELLSVGMNVLTNLEALYNLSVRNSLSLFCQSRSLVHIYEVAKFLLNCQFLSSQHNDIKALRKFTRLATESFYDCIYPRDWRESLKENMISLRRNGICRNLLKEVIFENVSSKNKLSYAQLGRITLMILGSGEMLCEPYEKKADGLEWNSSWKAFIEDLCRNVNEESYMQKLHEALVDTYNANWRIRDYILPGCFLYMLERQLILLSYFQGNFLTTKSSFVEWLIYQEGHGSPSFESLMGNAPPSLARNLTFIVDVVQHFLYNDKDMMDWIRVTENVKVMKDYHAVVVLRLVVIICLVYLNFGWCADLLSNLLGRINITKQLPRQFYDAIQKRRKYNFLNLNLNVVAEAFSKIDNPLVVVSLGKNCSRFLCPDAIFVDMKVSESKDNVLRILFPKTDATAQVHTGAIEANTRSSFKRIVSQGIEDPGKIPELPSNVGDVANWNSRCGKKDEDKPPLRHDRLWEICEALKFQNHGIDERTNIACDPTFKVDINRITCLLKAAIDGCFQNNPPSGDKKNLLEEASIMLDEMRQLNAALEMREPELESDFSTIGELLEKLLSRRPRMELFLNQIFLQQDENPKREMAETSTAPDGRHGEEYGNSKAEGSSNSAEGERNVSESNVETGGSNPDMENKGKEGKQQVQEK
;
A
#
# COMPACT_ATOMS: atom_id res chain seq x y z
N MET A 1 52.69 -40.63 -63.41
CA MET A 1 52.95 -40.95 -64.83
C MET A 1 53.88 -39.95 -65.53
N CYS A 2 53.54 -38.66 -65.68
CA CYS A 2 54.45 -37.72 -66.38
C CYS A 2 55.75 -37.44 -65.61
N PHE A 3 55.66 -36.99 -64.35
CA PHE A 3 56.83 -36.73 -63.49
C PHE A 3 57.66 -37.99 -63.20
N GLU A 4 56.96 -39.09 -62.87
CA GLU A 4 57.47 -40.47 -62.76
C GLU A 4 58.34 -40.88 -63.97
N ARG A 5 57.88 -40.66 -65.21
CA ARG A 5 58.66 -40.92 -66.44
C ARG A 5 59.79 -39.93 -66.71
N ALA A 6 59.81 -38.79 -66.02
CA ALA A 6 60.85 -37.77 -66.11
C ALA A 6 61.91 -37.89 -64.98
N GLY A 7 61.73 -38.81 -64.03
CA GLY A 7 62.59 -38.95 -62.86
C GLY A 7 62.39 -37.88 -61.77
N ASP A 8 61.35 -37.05 -61.87
CA ASP A 8 61.03 -36.04 -60.86
C ASP A 8 60.21 -36.64 -59.71
N GLU A 9 60.94 -37.23 -58.75
CA GLU A 9 60.38 -37.80 -57.52
C GLU A 9 59.54 -36.78 -56.72
N ARG A 10 59.90 -35.48 -56.76
CA ARG A 10 59.21 -34.44 -56.01
C ARG A 10 57.89 -34.06 -56.69
N GLY A 11 57.90 -33.92 -58.02
CA GLY A 11 56.71 -33.71 -58.84
C GLY A 11 55.76 -34.90 -58.81
N GLU A 12 56.27 -36.13 -58.75
CA GLU A 12 55.45 -37.33 -58.57
C GLU A 12 54.73 -37.31 -57.20
N LYS A 13 55.48 -37.14 -56.10
CA LYS A 13 54.91 -37.05 -54.75
C LYS A 13 53.89 -35.91 -54.63
N LEU A 14 54.17 -34.74 -55.22
CA LEU A 14 53.26 -33.60 -55.27
C LEU A 14 51.96 -33.94 -56.05
N SER A 15 52.08 -34.56 -57.22
CA SER A 15 50.94 -34.97 -58.05
C SER A 15 50.08 -36.03 -57.34
N LYS A 16 50.71 -36.97 -56.63
CA LYS A 16 50.04 -37.99 -55.81
C LYS A 16 49.27 -37.38 -54.64
N ALA A 17 49.90 -36.47 -53.88
CA ALA A 17 49.24 -35.77 -52.77
C ALA A 17 48.05 -34.91 -53.22
N ALA A 18 48.22 -34.16 -54.32
CA ALA A 18 47.13 -33.36 -54.92
C ALA A 18 45.98 -34.25 -55.41
N GLY A 19 46.28 -35.41 -56.02
CA GLY A 19 45.28 -36.40 -56.42
C GLY A 19 44.50 -36.99 -55.25
N LEU A 20 45.19 -37.30 -54.14
CA LEU A 20 44.58 -37.79 -52.89
C LEU A 20 43.71 -36.72 -52.22
N LYS A 21 44.16 -35.47 -52.15
CA LYS A 21 43.34 -34.34 -51.65
C LYS A 21 42.06 -34.19 -52.48
N ALA A 22 42.20 -34.08 -53.80
CA ALA A 22 41.05 -33.94 -54.71
C ALA A 22 40.14 -35.17 -54.75
N ALA A 23 40.60 -36.35 -54.33
CA ALA A 23 39.75 -37.52 -54.09
C ALA A 23 38.99 -37.38 -52.76
N ALA A 24 39.67 -37.00 -51.67
CA ALA A 24 39.07 -36.76 -50.36
C ALA A 24 38.05 -35.61 -50.36
N ASP A 25 38.23 -34.60 -51.21
CA ASP A 25 37.27 -33.51 -51.39
C ASP A 25 35.98 -34.02 -52.05
N ARG A 26 36.10 -34.83 -53.11
CA ARG A 26 34.95 -35.48 -53.80
C ARG A 26 34.25 -36.55 -52.95
N MET A 27 34.97 -37.23 -52.06
CA MET A 27 34.40 -38.24 -51.16
C MET A 27 33.81 -37.65 -49.87
N HIS A 28 34.02 -36.36 -49.58
CA HIS A 28 33.74 -35.78 -48.27
C HIS A 28 32.29 -35.98 -47.78
N SER A 29 31.31 -35.89 -48.69
CA SER A 29 29.88 -36.06 -48.40
C SER A 29 29.34 -37.48 -48.61
N SER A 30 30.10 -38.36 -49.28
CA SER A 30 29.65 -39.70 -49.68
C SER A 30 30.33 -40.84 -48.92
N ASN A 31 31.56 -40.64 -48.46
CA ASN A 31 32.24 -41.53 -47.51
C ASN A 31 33.27 -40.72 -46.68
N PRO A 32 32.89 -40.17 -45.50
CA PRO A 32 33.76 -39.31 -44.71
C PRO A 32 34.97 -40.06 -44.13
N GLU A 33 34.86 -41.38 -43.88
CA GLU A 33 35.95 -42.19 -43.36
C GLU A 33 37.09 -42.35 -44.39
N MET A 34 36.78 -42.82 -45.61
CA MET A 34 37.76 -42.89 -46.70
C MET A 34 38.26 -41.51 -47.12
N ALA A 35 37.42 -40.47 -47.06
CA ALA A 35 37.88 -39.09 -47.25
C ALA A 35 38.91 -38.68 -46.17
N SER A 36 38.72 -39.08 -44.91
CA SER A 36 39.68 -38.78 -43.84
C SER A 36 41.02 -39.51 -44.04
N VAL A 37 40.99 -40.79 -44.43
CA VAL A 37 42.20 -41.58 -44.70
C VAL A 37 42.98 -41.02 -45.89
N ALA A 38 42.28 -40.74 -47.00
CA ALA A 38 42.90 -40.14 -48.19
C ALA A 38 43.47 -38.73 -47.91
N ARG A 39 42.78 -37.92 -47.09
CA ARG A 39 43.27 -36.58 -46.71
C ARG A 39 44.46 -36.64 -45.75
N ARG A 40 44.52 -37.60 -44.82
CA ARG A 40 45.69 -37.80 -43.94
C ARG A 40 46.92 -38.26 -44.74
N GLN A 41 46.75 -39.21 -45.66
CA GLN A 41 47.81 -39.62 -46.58
C GLN A 41 48.28 -38.47 -47.49
N ALA A 42 47.37 -37.61 -47.96
CA ALA A 42 47.75 -36.40 -48.68
C ALA A 42 48.59 -35.45 -47.80
N ALA A 43 48.16 -35.21 -46.56
CA ALA A 43 48.84 -34.33 -45.60
C ALA A 43 50.28 -34.79 -45.30
N GLU A 44 50.46 -36.08 -45.00
CA GLU A 44 51.76 -36.69 -44.71
C GLU A 44 52.71 -36.62 -45.93
N ILE A 45 52.20 -36.81 -47.15
CA ILE A 45 53.01 -36.64 -48.36
C ILE A 45 53.38 -35.17 -48.57
N PHE A 46 52.45 -34.22 -48.40
CA PHE A 46 52.73 -32.78 -48.47
C PHE A 46 53.78 -32.33 -47.44
N GLU A 47 53.70 -32.85 -46.21
CA GLU A 47 54.68 -32.62 -45.14
C GLU A 47 56.06 -33.13 -45.57
N SER A 48 56.15 -34.37 -46.09
CA SER A 48 57.40 -35.00 -46.54
C SER A 48 58.13 -34.28 -47.70
N ILE A 49 57.42 -33.48 -48.51
CA ILE A 49 57.99 -32.73 -49.63
C ILE A 49 58.20 -31.23 -49.33
N GLY A 50 58.00 -30.81 -48.07
CA GLY A 50 58.15 -29.41 -47.65
C GLY A 50 57.05 -28.49 -48.18
N LYS A 51 55.81 -29.00 -48.33
CA LYS A 51 54.62 -28.24 -48.75
C LYS A 51 53.71 -27.98 -47.55
N ALA A 52 54.29 -27.32 -46.53
CA ALA A 52 53.71 -27.12 -45.20
C ALA A 52 52.27 -26.57 -45.21
N GLU A 53 51.96 -25.54 -46.01
CA GLU A 53 50.59 -24.99 -46.07
C GLU A 53 49.54 -26.02 -46.50
N TYR A 54 49.84 -26.84 -47.52
CA TYR A 54 48.93 -27.87 -48.01
C TYR A 54 48.78 -29.04 -47.02
N ALA A 55 49.83 -29.34 -46.26
CA ALA A 55 49.76 -30.30 -45.16
C ALA A 55 48.87 -29.77 -44.02
N ALA A 56 49.13 -28.54 -43.56
CA ALA A 56 48.36 -27.89 -42.50
C ALA A 56 46.87 -27.73 -42.86
N GLU A 57 46.55 -27.35 -44.10
CA GLU A 57 45.18 -27.28 -44.61
C GLU A 57 44.49 -28.65 -44.57
N CYS A 58 45.19 -29.72 -44.94
CA CYS A 58 44.65 -31.08 -44.85
C CYS A 58 44.42 -31.52 -43.39
N PHE A 59 45.31 -31.16 -42.45
CA PHE A 59 45.12 -31.44 -41.03
C PHE A 59 44.01 -30.59 -40.38
N TYR A 60 43.85 -29.32 -40.77
CA TYR A 60 42.72 -28.46 -40.35
C TYR A 60 41.38 -29.07 -40.77
N MET A 61 41.28 -29.51 -42.03
CA MET A 61 40.08 -30.19 -42.56
C MET A 61 39.86 -31.61 -41.98
N LEU A 62 40.83 -32.17 -41.25
CA LEU A 62 40.69 -33.38 -40.43
C LEU A 62 40.32 -33.09 -38.97
N LYS A 63 40.22 -31.81 -38.58
CA LYS A 63 40.13 -31.34 -37.18
C LYS A 63 41.35 -31.70 -36.30
N GLU A 64 42.48 -32.05 -36.90
CA GLU A 64 43.77 -32.21 -36.21
C GLU A 64 44.41 -30.83 -35.95
N TYR A 65 43.64 -29.92 -35.34
CA TYR A 65 43.96 -28.49 -35.27
C TYR A 65 45.31 -28.21 -34.60
N ASP A 66 45.63 -28.92 -33.52
CA ASP A 66 46.88 -28.74 -32.78
C ASP A 66 48.14 -29.15 -33.59
N ARG A 67 47.99 -30.02 -34.61
CA ARG A 67 49.03 -30.35 -35.61
C ARG A 67 49.05 -29.33 -36.74
N ALA A 68 47.88 -28.95 -37.26
CA ALA A 68 47.75 -27.91 -38.28
C ALA A 68 48.37 -26.56 -37.83
N GLY A 69 48.11 -26.13 -36.59
CA GLY A 69 48.65 -24.90 -36.03
C GLY A 69 50.17 -24.89 -35.90
N LYS A 70 50.77 -26.02 -35.48
CA LYS A 70 52.23 -26.20 -35.41
C LYS A 70 52.89 -26.14 -36.79
N ILE A 71 52.24 -26.67 -37.83
CA ILE A 71 52.74 -26.60 -39.22
C ILE A 71 52.54 -25.19 -39.80
N TYR A 72 51.39 -24.54 -39.60
CA TYR A 72 51.18 -23.15 -40.02
C TYR A 72 52.17 -22.17 -39.35
N LEU A 73 52.52 -22.39 -38.08
CA LEU A 73 53.54 -21.57 -37.39
C LEU A 73 54.93 -21.68 -38.05
N GLN A 74 55.24 -22.78 -38.73
CA GLN A 74 56.48 -22.96 -39.51
C GLN A 74 56.43 -22.30 -40.90
N CYS A 75 55.25 -21.90 -41.40
CA CYS A 75 55.11 -21.19 -42.67
C CYS A 75 55.47 -19.70 -42.60
N GLY A 76 55.68 -19.15 -41.40
CA GLY A 76 56.04 -17.74 -41.19
C GLY A 76 54.86 -16.78 -41.00
N GLU A 77 55.13 -15.48 -41.09
CA GLU A 77 54.20 -14.40 -40.73
C GLU A 77 52.85 -14.48 -41.47
N SER A 78 52.87 -14.82 -42.77
CA SER A 78 51.67 -14.97 -43.63
C SER A 78 50.74 -16.14 -43.25
N ALA A 79 51.09 -16.92 -42.21
CA ALA A 79 50.29 -18.00 -41.68
C ALA A 79 49.97 -17.86 -40.18
N MET A 80 50.43 -16.81 -39.49
CA MET A 80 50.20 -16.63 -38.06
C MET A 80 48.71 -16.60 -37.70
N GLU A 81 47.88 -15.94 -38.50
CA GLU A 81 46.43 -15.89 -38.26
C GLU A 81 45.78 -17.29 -38.27
N ARG A 82 46.14 -18.11 -39.27
CA ARG A 82 45.67 -19.50 -39.41
C ARG A 82 46.24 -20.40 -38.32
N ALA A 83 47.49 -20.19 -37.90
CA ALA A 83 48.10 -20.90 -36.78
C ALA A 83 47.37 -20.60 -35.45
N GLY A 84 47.08 -19.31 -35.17
CA GLY A 84 46.32 -18.89 -34.00
C GLY A 84 44.89 -19.45 -34.00
N GLU A 85 44.22 -19.47 -35.16
CA GLU A 85 42.87 -20.05 -35.30
C GLU A 85 42.87 -21.56 -35.02
N CYS A 86 43.87 -22.28 -35.52
CA CYS A 86 44.07 -23.70 -35.20
C CYS A 86 44.22 -23.92 -33.69
N PHE A 87 45.07 -23.15 -33.00
CA PHE A 87 45.22 -23.29 -31.55
C PHE A 87 43.97 -22.88 -30.78
N PHE A 88 43.19 -21.91 -31.26
CA PHE A 88 41.91 -21.53 -30.67
C PHE A 88 40.88 -22.67 -30.80
N LEU A 89 40.75 -23.25 -31.99
CA LEU A 89 39.85 -24.40 -32.25
C LEU A 89 40.28 -25.69 -31.54
N ALA A 90 41.57 -25.82 -31.17
CA ALA A 90 42.08 -26.91 -30.34
C ALA A 90 41.78 -26.74 -28.83
N GLY A 91 41.34 -25.55 -28.39
CA GLY A 91 41.29 -25.18 -26.96
C GLY A 91 42.66 -24.82 -26.36
N SER A 92 43.71 -24.76 -27.18
CA SER A 92 45.08 -24.38 -26.81
C SER A 92 45.22 -22.86 -26.66
N TYR A 93 44.35 -22.24 -25.86
CA TYR A 93 44.14 -20.78 -25.80
C TYR A 93 45.41 -19.97 -25.49
N CYS A 94 46.32 -20.48 -24.65
CA CYS A 94 47.60 -19.82 -24.38
C CYS A 94 48.45 -19.66 -25.65
N SER A 95 48.55 -20.71 -26.46
CA SER A 95 49.28 -20.70 -27.73
C SER A 95 48.55 -19.88 -28.80
N ALA A 96 47.22 -19.89 -28.79
CA ALA A 96 46.42 -19.01 -29.66
C ALA A 96 46.70 -17.53 -29.37
N ALA A 97 46.62 -17.12 -28.10
CA ALA A 97 46.91 -15.76 -27.66
C ALA A 97 48.36 -15.35 -27.98
N GLU A 98 49.35 -16.21 -27.70
CA GLU A 98 50.76 -15.91 -28.00
C GLU A 98 51.02 -15.73 -29.51
N VAL A 99 50.41 -16.55 -30.36
CA VAL A 99 50.54 -16.45 -31.82
C VAL A 99 49.79 -15.22 -32.36
N TYR A 100 48.58 -14.93 -31.89
CA TYR A 100 47.85 -13.72 -32.27
C TYR A 100 48.54 -12.44 -31.80
N ALA A 101 49.17 -12.43 -30.61
CA ALA A 101 49.96 -11.31 -30.12
C ALA A 101 51.20 -11.04 -30.99
N LYS A 102 51.88 -12.09 -31.46
CA LYS A 102 53.01 -11.98 -32.41
C LYS A 102 52.58 -11.50 -33.79
N GLY A 103 51.41 -11.92 -34.26
CA GLY A 103 50.81 -11.46 -35.51
C GLY A 103 50.05 -10.12 -35.43
N CYS A 104 50.12 -9.39 -34.31
CA CYS A 104 49.39 -8.13 -34.08
C CYS A 104 47.86 -8.21 -34.23
N HIS A 105 47.26 -9.40 -34.07
CA HIS A 105 45.80 -9.60 -34.18
C HIS A 105 45.11 -9.33 -32.83
N PHE A 106 45.07 -8.07 -32.39
CA PHE A 106 44.66 -7.65 -31.04
C PHE A 106 43.33 -8.26 -30.54
N SER A 107 42.24 -8.11 -31.30
CA SER A 107 40.91 -8.66 -30.96
C SER A 107 40.94 -10.19 -30.82
N LYS A 108 41.60 -10.90 -31.75
CA LYS A 108 41.70 -12.38 -31.70
C LYS A 108 42.56 -12.86 -30.53
N CYS A 109 43.62 -12.13 -30.18
CA CYS A 109 44.44 -12.39 -29.00
C CYS A 109 43.63 -12.26 -27.70
N LEU A 110 42.91 -11.14 -27.52
CA LEU A 110 42.15 -10.92 -26.30
C LEU A 110 40.91 -11.82 -26.21
N SER A 111 40.27 -12.16 -27.33
CA SER A 111 39.24 -13.21 -27.38
C SER A 111 39.79 -14.58 -26.95
N ALA A 112 41.00 -14.96 -27.39
CA ALA A 112 41.68 -16.17 -26.90
C ALA A 112 41.99 -16.08 -25.39
N CYS A 113 42.40 -14.92 -24.88
CA CYS A 113 42.63 -14.70 -23.45
C CYS A 113 41.34 -14.86 -22.64
N THR A 114 40.22 -14.27 -23.08
CA THR A 114 38.91 -14.38 -22.41
C THR A 114 38.43 -15.84 -22.38
N ASN A 115 38.43 -16.53 -23.52
CA ASN A 115 38.00 -17.93 -23.59
C ASN A 115 38.88 -18.87 -22.74
N GLY A 116 40.19 -18.60 -22.69
CA GLY A 116 41.13 -19.33 -21.83
C GLY A 116 41.18 -18.87 -20.37
N LYS A 117 40.41 -17.85 -19.97
CA LYS A 117 40.47 -17.18 -18.65
C LYS A 117 41.86 -16.63 -18.27
N LEU A 118 42.66 -16.27 -19.27
CA LEU A 118 44.06 -15.82 -19.15
C LEU A 118 44.13 -14.30 -18.86
N PHE A 119 43.35 -13.81 -17.89
CA PHE A 119 43.07 -12.39 -17.76
C PHE A 119 44.32 -11.53 -17.48
N ASP A 120 45.22 -11.97 -16.60
CA ASP A 120 46.49 -11.27 -16.35
C ASP A 120 47.44 -11.31 -17.57
N THR A 121 47.31 -12.33 -18.43
CA THR A 121 48.09 -12.42 -19.70
C THR A 121 47.56 -11.44 -20.75
N GLY A 122 46.22 -11.29 -20.85
CA GLY A 122 45.60 -10.28 -21.70
C GLY A 122 45.96 -8.86 -21.27
N LEU A 123 45.91 -8.56 -19.96
CA LEU A 123 46.38 -7.28 -19.40
C LEU A 123 47.86 -7.01 -19.74
N HIS A 124 48.73 -8.02 -19.63
CA HIS A 124 50.14 -7.89 -20.00
C HIS A 124 50.31 -7.55 -21.49
N TYR A 125 49.54 -8.19 -22.40
CA TYR A 125 49.58 -7.85 -23.82
C TYR A 125 49.08 -6.43 -24.11
N ILE A 126 47.97 -6.00 -23.49
CA ILE A 126 47.45 -4.63 -23.56
C ILE A 126 48.52 -3.61 -23.16
N GLN A 127 49.16 -3.80 -22.00
CA GLN A 127 50.23 -2.92 -21.51
C GLN A 127 51.44 -2.91 -22.45
N TYR A 128 51.84 -4.08 -22.97
CA TYR A 128 52.93 -4.21 -23.94
C TYR A 128 52.62 -3.44 -25.24
N TRP A 129 51.41 -3.55 -25.78
CA TRP A 129 50.99 -2.81 -26.99
C TRP A 129 50.88 -1.30 -26.75
N LYS A 130 50.33 -0.86 -25.60
CA LYS A 130 50.30 0.57 -25.21
C LYS A 130 51.70 1.19 -25.13
N GLN A 131 52.71 0.41 -24.74
CA GLN A 131 54.11 0.86 -24.68
C GLN A 131 54.82 0.83 -26.05
N HIS A 132 54.66 -0.25 -26.83
CA HIS A 132 55.50 -0.53 -28.02
C HIS A 132 54.81 -0.33 -29.38
N GLY A 133 53.49 -0.11 -29.42
CA GLY A 133 52.73 0.04 -30.66
C GLY A 133 53.05 1.33 -31.43
N THR A 134 53.07 1.26 -32.76
CA THR A 134 53.26 2.42 -33.65
C THR A 134 52.08 3.39 -33.59
N ALA A 135 52.25 4.63 -34.07
CA ALA A 135 51.19 5.64 -34.00
C ALA A 135 49.92 5.24 -34.76
N ASP A 136 50.06 4.63 -35.95
CA ASP A 136 48.92 4.17 -36.78
C ASP A 136 48.22 2.92 -36.21
N GLN A 137 48.84 2.19 -35.27
CA GLN A 137 48.22 1.05 -34.60
C GLN A 137 47.43 1.44 -33.35
N ARG A 138 47.61 2.67 -32.82
CA ARG A 138 46.86 3.22 -31.68
C ARG A 138 45.53 3.83 -32.14
N CYS A 139 44.77 3.09 -32.95
CA CYS A 139 43.42 3.48 -33.36
C CYS A 139 42.41 3.24 -32.24
N ARG A 140 41.26 3.94 -32.29
CA ARG A 140 40.15 3.80 -31.33
C ARG A 140 39.61 2.36 -31.18
N GLU A 141 39.86 1.53 -32.18
CA GLU A 141 39.57 0.10 -32.16
C GLU A 141 40.32 -0.61 -31.02
N MET A 142 41.57 -0.23 -30.73
CA MET A 142 42.35 -0.79 -29.61
C MET A 142 41.71 -0.45 -28.26
N ASP A 143 41.32 0.81 -28.04
CA ASP A 143 40.65 1.26 -26.81
C ASP A 143 39.30 0.53 -26.63
N THR A 144 38.56 0.35 -27.74
CA THR A 144 37.27 -0.39 -27.75
C THR A 144 37.46 -1.86 -27.36
N ILE A 145 38.44 -2.55 -27.97
CA ILE A 145 38.75 -3.96 -27.67
C ILE A 145 39.26 -4.13 -26.23
N GLU A 146 39.99 -3.15 -25.70
CA GLU A 146 40.43 -3.14 -24.30
C GLU A 146 39.25 -3.00 -23.34
N GLN A 147 38.34 -2.05 -23.57
CA GLN A 147 37.14 -1.88 -22.75
C GLN A 147 36.25 -3.13 -22.79
N GLU A 148 36.04 -3.75 -23.96
CA GLU A 148 35.34 -5.05 -24.09
C GLU A 148 36.01 -6.16 -23.27
N PHE A 149 37.34 -6.23 -23.28
CA PHE A 149 38.11 -7.22 -22.52
C PHE A 149 38.01 -6.96 -21.01
N LEU A 150 38.13 -5.70 -20.55
CA LEU A 150 38.02 -5.31 -19.15
C LEU A 150 36.60 -5.58 -18.60
N GLU A 151 35.56 -5.31 -19.38
CA GLU A 151 34.17 -5.67 -19.04
C GLU A 151 33.98 -7.18 -18.93
N SER A 152 34.53 -7.95 -19.87
CA SER A 152 34.46 -9.42 -19.81
C SER A 152 35.19 -9.99 -18.57
N CYS A 153 36.34 -9.42 -18.20
CA CYS A 153 37.03 -9.75 -16.94
C CYS A 153 36.16 -9.43 -15.72
N ALA A 154 35.57 -8.22 -15.66
CA ALA A 154 34.75 -7.79 -14.54
C ALA A 154 33.49 -8.67 -14.37
N CYS A 155 32.79 -8.97 -15.47
CA CYS A 155 31.66 -9.90 -15.48
C CYS A 155 32.05 -11.28 -14.96
N HIS A 156 33.20 -11.82 -15.37
CA HIS A 156 33.60 -13.15 -14.89
C HIS A 156 33.86 -13.20 -13.37
N TYR A 157 34.49 -12.18 -12.80
CA TYR A 157 34.68 -12.12 -11.35
C TYR A 157 33.38 -11.80 -10.59
N TYR A 158 32.41 -11.14 -11.22
CA TYR A 158 31.05 -11.00 -10.70
C TYR A 158 30.31 -12.35 -10.63
N GLU A 159 30.41 -13.19 -11.68
CA GLU A 159 29.84 -14.56 -11.69
C GLU A 159 30.41 -15.43 -10.56
N LEU A 160 31.72 -15.29 -10.28
CA LEU A 160 32.40 -15.95 -9.16
C LEU A 160 32.12 -15.29 -7.79
N ASN A 161 31.35 -14.19 -7.78
CA ASN A 161 31.06 -13.32 -6.64
C ASN A 161 32.31 -12.71 -5.94
N ASP A 162 33.47 -12.67 -6.60
CA ASP A 162 34.64 -11.95 -6.11
C ASP A 162 34.57 -10.48 -6.53
N ARG A 163 33.85 -9.71 -5.69
CA ARG A 163 33.72 -8.26 -5.84
C ARG A 163 35.07 -7.53 -5.79
N ARG A 164 36.09 -8.10 -5.13
CA ARG A 164 37.41 -7.47 -5.00
C ARG A 164 38.22 -7.64 -6.28
N ALA A 165 38.16 -8.80 -6.91
CA ALA A 165 38.77 -9.03 -8.21
C ALA A 165 38.03 -8.27 -9.33
N MET A 166 36.69 -8.27 -9.32
CA MET A 166 35.87 -7.44 -10.23
C MET A 166 36.31 -5.97 -10.19
N MET A 167 36.41 -5.39 -8.99
CA MET A 167 36.79 -3.98 -8.78
C MET A 167 38.24 -3.65 -9.11
N ARG A 168 39.10 -4.64 -9.40
CA ARG A 168 40.41 -4.41 -10.03
C ARG A 168 40.21 -3.90 -11.46
N TYR A 169 39.44 -4.62 -12.27
CA TYR A 169 39.21 -4.29 -13.67
C TYR A 169 38.31 -3.08 -13.87
N VAL A 170 37.25 -2.92 -13.06
CA VAL A 170 36.32 -1.78 -13.17
C VAL A 170 37.01 -0.43 -12.89
N ARG A 171 38.11 -0.42 -12.14
CA ARG A 171 38.92 0.77 -11.88
C ARG A 171 39.88 1.14 -13.02
N ASP A 172 40.13 0.22 -13.94
CA ASP A 172 40.99 0.42 -15.13
C ASP A 172 40.17 0.89 -16.36
N PHE A 173 38.84 1.09 -16.21
CA PHE A 173 37.95 1.54 -17.30
C PHE A 173 38.21 3.00 -17.71
N ASP A 174 38.14 3.29 -19.01
CA ASP A 174 38.44 4.61 -19.58
C ASP A 174 37.47 5.73 -19.15
N SER A 175 36.29 5.41 -18.62
CA SER A 175 35.29 6.43 -18.24
C SER A 175 34.27 5.98 -17.19
N MET A 176 33.90 6.92 -16.31
CA MET A 176 32.85 6.73 -15.30
C MET A 176 31.47 6.42 -15.90
N SER A 177 31.21 6.79 -17.16
CA SER A 177 30.00 6.37 -17.89
C SER A 177 29.94 4.86 -18.09
N SER A 178 31.06 4.21 -18.41
CA SER A 178 31.15 2.76 -18.61
C SER A 178 31.07 2.03 -17.26
N VAL A 179 31.73 2.57 -16.22
CA VAL A 179 31.60 2.12 -14.82
C VAL A 179 30.13 2.15 -14.37
N ARG A 180 29.44 3.28 -14.56
CA ARG A 180 28.00 3.43 -14.27
C ARG A 180 27.16 2.42 -15.04
N THR A 181 27.44 2.22 -16.33
CA THR A 181 26.66 1.31 -17.18
C THR A 181 26.79 -0.13 -16.70
N LEU A 182 28.02 -0.63 -16.51
CA LEU A 182 28.26 -1.99 -16.06
C LEU A 182 27.71 -2.23 -14.64
N LEU A 183 28.05 -1.37 -13.67
CA LEU A 183 27.67 -1.62 -12.28
C LEU A 183 26.16 -1.49 -12.04
N ASN A 184 25.44 -0.64 -12.79
CA ASN A 184 23.98 -0.63 -12.74
C ASN A 184 23.36 -1.89 -13.39
N ASN A 185 23.88 -2.35 -14.53
CA ASN A 185 23.43 -3.59 -15.17
C ASN A 185 23.63 -4.83 -14.27
N LEU A 186 24.70 -4.84 -13.46
CA LEU A 186 25.01 -5.89 -12.49
C LEU A 186 24.37 -5.68 -11.10
N GLY A 187 23.67 -4.56 -10.86
CA GLY A 187 23.05 -4.23 -9.58
C GLY A 187 24.03 -3.86 -8.45
N CYS A 188 25.30 -3.57 -8.76
CA CYS A 188 26.41 -3.31 -7.85
C CYS A 188 26.38 -1.87 -7.28
N LEU A 189 25.31 -1.51 -6.58
CA LEU A 189 25.09 -0.14 -6.09
C LEU A 189 26.09 0.28 -4.99
N ASP A 190 26.58 -0.65 -4.16
CA ASP A 190 27.58 -0.35 -3.13
C ASP A 190 28.96 -0.07 -3.74
N GLU A 191 29.38 -0.87 -4.72
CA GLU A 191 30.61 -0.66 -5.47
C GLU A 191 30.57 0.64 -6.30
N LEU A 192 29.43 0.95 -6.92
CA LEU A 192 29.26 2.19 -7.69
C LEU A 192 29.28 3.43 -6.77
N LEU A 193 28.57 3.36 -5.63
CA LEU A 193 28.57 4.43 -4.62
C LEU A 193 29.99 4.75 -4.14
N LEU A 194 30.83 3.74 -3.93
CA LEU A 194 32.23 3.93 -3.55
C LEU A 194 33.00 4.70 -4.64
N LEU A 195 32.89 4.30 -5.90
CA LEU A 195 33.61 4.95 -7.01
C LEU A 195 33.16 6.39 -7.27
N GLU A 196 31.86 6.70 -7.14
CA GLU A 196 31.38 8.09 -7.23
C GLU A 196 31.93 8.97 -6.09
N VAL A 197 32.04 8.42 -4.86
CA VAL A 197 32.60 9.14 -3.71
C VAL A 197 34.11 9.31 -3.83
N GLU A 198 34.85 8.30 -4.29
CA GLU A 198 36.28 8.40 -4.60
C GLU A 198 36.55 9.40 -5.74
N SER A 199 35.65 9.50 -6.72
CA SER A 199 35.70 10.47 -7.83
C SER A 199 35.25 11.89 -7.46
N GLY A 200 34.68 12.09 -6.26
CA GLY A 200 34.16 13.39 -5.82
C GLY A 200 32.79 13.78 -6.39
N ASN A 201 32.09 12.87 -7.08
CA ASN A 201 30.77 13.08 -7.69
C ASN A 201 29.65 12.97 -6.64
N PHE A 202 29.67 13.86 -5.64
CA PHE A 202 28.81 13.74 -4.46
C PHE A 202 27.30 13.82 -4.74
N LEU A 203 26.89 14.41 -5.87
CA LEU A 203 25.50 14.42 -6.32
C LEU A 203 25.03 13.04 -6.78
N GLU A 204 25.77 12.37 -7.68
CA GLU A 204 25.40 11.04 -8.16
C GLU A 204 25.55 9.99 -7.06
N ALA A 205 26.56 10.12 -6.19
CA ALA A 205 26.65 9.33 -4.96
C ALA A 205 25.40 9.49 -4.08
N ALA A 206 24.87 10.71 -3.91
CA ALA A 206 23.62 10.92 -3.18
C ALA A 206 22.41 10.30 -3.90
N GLY A 207 22.35 10.35 -5.23
CA GLY A 207 21.34 9.66 -6.04
C GLY A 207 21.31 8.15 -5.81
N ILE A 208 22.49 7.52 -5.72
CA ILE A 208 22.61 6.08 -5.41
C ILE A 208 22.19 5.80 -3.94
N ALA A 209 22.63 6.61 -2.99
CA ALA A 209 22.22 6.49 -1.58
C ALA A 209 20.69 6.62 -1.41
N LYS A 210 20.05 7.52 -2.18
CA LYS A 210 18.59 7.68 -2.27
C LYS A 210 17.90 6.43 -2.82
N GLN A 211 18.45 5.82 -3.88
CA GLN A 211 17.94 4.56 -4.46
C GLN A 211 18.03 3.39 -3.46
N LYS A 212 19.09 3.35 -2.65
CA LYS A 212 19.23 2.40 -1.52
C LYS A 212 18.30 2.72 -0.33
N GLY A 213 17.79 3.95 -0.23
CA GLY A 213 16.93 4.43 0.87
C GLY A 213 17.70 4.96 2.09
N GLU A 214 18.98 5.27 1.94
CA GLU A 214 19.91 5.62 3.02
C GLU A 214 19.89 7.14 3.32
N LEU A 215 18.73 7.67 3.75
CA LEU A 215 18.46 9.11 3.91
C LEU A 215 19.55 9.93 4.63
N VAL A 216 20.21 9.36 5.64
CA VAL A 216 21.29 10.03 6.40
C VAL A 216 22.60 10.08 5.59
N HIS A 217 22.85 9.07 4.75
CA HIS A 217 24.01 9.02 3.87
C HIS A 217 23.80 9.92 2.64
N GLU A 218 22.61 9.89 2.04
CA GLU A 218 22.15 10.85 1.02
C GLU A 218 22.38 12.30 1.50
N ALA A 219 21.97 12.63 2.73
CA ALA A 219 22.16 13.95 3.30
C ALA A 219 23.63 14.32 3.57
N ASP A 220 24.49 13.37 3.97
CA ASP A 220 25.92 13.61 4.16
C ASP A 220 26.65 13.87 2.82
N LEU A 221 26.22 13.18 1.76
CA LEU A 221 26.72 13.32 0.40
C LEU A 221 26.25 14.64 -0.24
N LEU A 222 24.96 14.98 -0.15
CA LEU A 222 24.46 16.31 -0.55
C LEU A 222 25.14 17.44 0.24
N GLY A 223 25.44 17.22 1.52
CA GLY A 223 26.22 18.15 2.35
C GLY A 223 27.65 18.36 1.83
N LYS A 224 28.32 17.30 1.35
CA LYS A 224 29.64 17.39 0.68
C LYS A 224 29.56 18.08 -0.69
N GLY A 225 28.49 17.84 -1.43
CA GLY A 225 28.20 18.50 -2.71
C GLY A 225 27.75 19.97 -2.59
N GLY A 226 27.59 20.52 -1.37
CA GLY A 226 27.13 21.90 -1.15
C GLY A 226 25.61 22.11 -1.19
N HIS A 227 24.83 21.04 -1.38
CA HIS A 227 23.37 21.04 -1.40
C HIS A 227 22.79 21.02 0.03
N PHE A 228 23.13 22.07 0.78
CA PHE A 228 22.85 22.18 2.22
C PHE A 228 21.35 22.25 2.55
N LYS A 229 20.52 22.78 1.66
CA LYS A 229 19.07 22.87 1.87
C LYS A 229 18.43 21.49 1.78
N GLU A 230 18.80 20.73 0.76
CA GLU A 230 18.31 19.38 0.48
C GLU A 230 18.79 18.42 1.58
N ALA A 231 20.08 18.49 1.93
CA ALA A 231 20.67 17.75 3.05
C ALA A 231 19.99 18.04 4.40
N SER A 232 19.71 19.32 4.72
CA SER A 232 19.05 19.66 5.99
C SER A 232 17.58 19.24 6.03
N LEU A 233 16.86 19.31 4.90
CA LEU A 233 15.50 18.77 4.79
C LEU A 233 15.46 17.26 5.02
N LEU A 234 16.38 16.49 4.44
CA LEU A 234 16.48 15.04 4.65
C LEU A 234 16.80 14.67 6.11
N ILE A 235 17.70 15.40 6.76
CA ILE A 235 18.01 15.22 8.19
C ILE A 235 16.80 15.56 9.07
N LEU A 236 16.07 16.64 8.75
CA LEU A 236 14.84 17.00 9.46
C LEU A 236 13.75 15.93 9.28
N TRP A 237 13.57 15.39 8.07
CA TRP A 237 12.66 14.27 7.81
C TRP A 237 13.07 13.02 8.56
N PHE A 238 14.36 12.67 8.61
CA PHE A 238 14.86 11.52 9.39
C PHE A 238 14.59 11.69 10.90
N VAL A 239 14.85 12.87 11.46
CA VAL A 239 14.58 13.17 12.89
C VAL A 239 13.07 13.16 13.18
N PHE A 240 12.25 13.74 12.31
CA PHE A 240 10.79 13.78 12.45
C PHE A 240 10.18 12.37 12.35
N ALA A 241 10.61 11.58 11.35
CA ALA A 241 10.18 10.20 11.18
C ALA A 241 10.56 9.31 12.37
N ASN A 242 11.80 9.39 12.86
CA ASN A 242 12.20 8.62 14.04
C ASN A 242 11.49 9.08 15.32
N SER A 243 11.15 10.37 15.45
CA SER A 243 10.36 10.87 16.60
C SER A 243 8.93 10.33 16.61
N LEU A 244 8.29 10.23 15.44
CA LEU A 244 6.90 9.78 15.29
C LEU A 244 6.71 8.27 15.19
N TRP A 245 7.70 7.52 14.65
CA TRP A 245 7.51 6.13 14.22
C TRP A 245 8.50 5.12 14.85
N SER A 246 9.42 5.56 15.73
CA SER A 246 10.25 4.61 16.50
C SER A 246 9.44 3.88 17.56
N THR A 247 9.65 2.57 17.67
CA THR A 247 8.93 1.71 18.62
C THR A 247 9.27 2.09 20.06
N GLY A 248 8.31 2.70 20.75
CA GLY A 248 8.45 3.16 22.14
C GLY A 248 8.58 4.67 22.33
N SER A 249 8.45 5.49 21.28
CA SER A 249 8.34 6.95 21.46
C SER A 249 7.07 7.29 22.25
N LYS A 250 7.18 8.23 23.21
CA LYS A 250 6.08 8.65 24.10
C LYS A 250 5.52 10.04 23.74
N GLY A 251 5.56 10.38 22.45
CA GLY A 251 5.28 11.74 21.98
C GLY A 251 6.36 12.74 22.41
N TRP A 252 6.03 14.03 22.28
CA TRP A 252 6.91 15.16 22.60
C TRP A 252 6.49 15.78 23.95
N PRO A 253 7.43 16.26 24.82
CA PRO A 253 8.87 16.41 24.61
C PRO A 253 9.73 15.25 25.11
N LEU A 254 11.02 15.33 24.78
CA LEU A 254 12.02 14.27 24.86
C LEU A 254 12.55 14.02 26.30
N LYS A 255 12.86 12.76 26.63
CA LYS A 255 13.99 12.46 27.54
C LYS A 255 15.28 13.00 26.89
N GLN A 256 16.25 13.47 27.67
CA GLN A 256 17.47 14.09 27.12
C GLN A 256 18.25 13.15 26.19
N PHE A 257 18.37 13.53 24.91
CA PHE A 257 19.17 12.80 23.91
C PHE A 257 20.66 13.09 24.10
N SER A 258 21.33 12.27 24.92
CA SER A 258 22.77 12.39 25.21
C SER A 258 23.68 11.86 24.10
N SER A 259 23.16 10.94 23.26
CA SER A 259 23.91 10.14 22.27
C SER A 259 24.19 10.86 20.94
N GLU A 260 23.30 11.74 20.48
CA GLU A 260 23.31 12.27 19.10
C GLU A 260 23.89 13.69 18.95
N ARG A 261 24.90 14.02 19.77
CA ARG A 261 25.63 15.30 19.63
C ARG A 261 26.36 15.45 18.28
N GLY A 262 26.67 14.35 17.59
CA GLY A 262 27.29 14.38 16.25
C GLY A 262 26.35 14.90 15.16
N THR A 263 25.19 14.25 14.98
CA THR A 263 24.14 14.63 14.01
C THR A 263 23.61 16.03 14.28
N PHE A 264 23.37 16.40 15.54
CA PHE A 264 22.91 17.75 15.92
C PHE A 264 23.98 18.85 15.72
N ASN A 265 25.27 18.53 15.79
CA ASN A 265 26.32 19.48 15.45
C ASN A 265 26.56 19.57 13.94
N LYS A 266 26.41 18.48 13.17
CA LYS A 266 26.38 18.53 11.71
C LYS A 266 25.23 19.41 11.22
N SER A 267 24.00 19.19 11.70
CA SER A 267 22.84 20.01 11.29
C SER A 267 23.05 21.50 11.64
N LYS A 268 23.63 21.84 12.79
CA LYS A 268 24.03 23.23 13.11
C LYS A 268 25.01 23.85 12.10
N VAL A 269 25.94 23.08 11.54
CA VAL A 269 26.87 23.57 10.51
C VAL A 269 26.12 23.76 9.19
N THR A 270 25.32 22.78 8.75
CA THR A 270 24.47 22.89 7.56
C THR A 270 23.50 24.08 7.65
N CYS A 271 22.89 24.31 8.82
CA CYS A 271 22.01 25.43 9.08
C CYS A 271 22.70 26.80 9.01
N LYS A 272 24.02 26.91 9.25
CA LYS A 272 24.75 28.17 8.97
C LYS A 272 24.74 28.49 7.47
N GLY A 273 24.81 27.47 6.61
CA GLY A 273 24.64 27.61 5.16
C GLY A 273 23.27 28.19 4.79
N CYS A 274 22.19 27.59 5.29
CA CYS A 274 20.83 28.08 5.03
C CYS A 274 20.60 29.50 5.61
N MET A 275 21.08 29.78 6.83
CA MET A 275 20.95 31.12 7.44
C MET A 275 21.62 32.23 6.62
N LEU A 276 22.68 31.94 5.85
CA LEU A 276 23.32 32.93 4.96
C LEU A 276 22.37 33.40 3.84
N SER A 277 21.42 32.57 3.38
CA SER A 277 20.40 33.02 2.41
C SER A 277 19.32 33.91 3.06
N GLY A 278 18.95 33.64 4.32
CA GLY A 278 18.04 34.47 5.11
C GLY A 278 18.59 35.86 5.47
N LEU A 279 19.89 36.10 5.31
CA LEU A 279 20.49 37.44 5.50
C LEU A 279 20.01 38.50 4.50
N ARG A 280 19.32 38.11 3.41
CA ARG A 280 18.77 39.08 2.43
C ARG A 280 17.75 40.04 3.05
N ASP A 281 17.03 39.61 4.08
CA ASP A 281 15.97 40.38 4.72
C ASP A 281 16.47 41.29 5.86
N ILE A 282 17.75 41.20 6.23
CA ILE A 282 18.34 42.12 7.21
C ILE A 282 18.56 43.48 6.55
N PRO A 283 17.97 44.58 7.08
CA PRO A 283 18.14 45.91 6.51
C PRO A 283 19.62 46.30 6.41
N ARG A 284 20.09 46.65 5.20
CA ARG A 284 21.52 46.87 4.89
C ARG A 284 22.27 47.78 5.89
N LYS A 285 21.58 48.72 6.54
CA LYS A 285 22.10 49.58 7.62
C LYS A 285 22.67 48.83 8.85
N PHE A 286 22.33 47.56 9.04
CA PHE A 286 22.83 46.69 10.12
C PHE A 286 23.90 45.69 9.65
N ILE A 287 24.30 45.76 8.38
CA ILE A 287 25.32 44.91 7.77
C ILE A 287 26.57 45.77 7.54
N ARG A 288 27.61 45.55 8.35
CA ARG A 288 28.93 46.15 8.11
C ARG A 288 29.75 45.24 7.20
N ARG A 289 30.52 45.84 6.29
CA ARG A 289 31.47 45.14 5.43
C ARG A 289 32.86 45.72 5.66
N GLU A 290 33.82 44.84 5.89
CA GLU A 290 35.19 45.20 6.24
C GLU A 290 36.13 44.26 5.46
N GLY A 291 36.55 44.72 4.28
CA GLY A 291 37.17 43.86 3.27
C GLY A 291 36.20 42.77 2.78
N SER A 292 36.65 41.51 2.84
CA SER A 292 35.84 40.33 2.52
C SER A 292 34.92 39.87 3.66
N LEU A 293 35.07 40.43 4.87
CA LEU A 293 34.28 40.05 6.02
C LEU A 293 32.97 40.84 6.09
N VAL A 294 31.89 40.15 6.41
CA VAL A 294 30.56 40.73 6.62
C VAL A 294 30.16 40.50 8.07
N SER A 295 30.04 41.58 8.83
CA SER A 295 29.57 41.54 10.23
C SER A 295 28.15 42.09 10.32
N VAL A 296 27.34 41.48 11.18
CA VAL A 296 25.92 41.78 11.37
C VAL A 296 25.66 41.94 12.86
N ASP A 297 24.82 42.89 13.24
CA ASP A 297 24.40 43.02 14.64
C ASP A 297 23.77 41.72 15.16
N VAL A 298 24.16 41.31 16.37
CA VAL A 298 23.75 40.01 16.94
C VAL A 298 22.25 39.95 17.21
N HIS A 299 21.63 41.07 17.63
CA HIS A 299 20.19 41.10 17.88
C HIS A 299 19.39 41.07 16.56
N GLN A 300 19.85 41.78 15.53
CA GLN A 300 19.26 41.69 14.18
C GLN A 300 19.43 40.29 13.57
N PHE A 301 20.61 39.67 13.72
CA PHE A 301 20.87 38.30 13.26
C PHE A 301 19.95 37.29 13.96
N VAL A 302 19.83 37.35 15.29
CA VAL A 302 18.92 36.48 16.06
C VAL A 302 17.45 36.73 15.68
N SER A 303 17.05 37.98 15.48
CA SER A 303 15.69 38.33 15.04
C SER A 303 15.37 37.75 13.65
N ALA A 304 16.27 37.91 12.68
CA ALA A 304 16.13 37.37 11.33
C ALA A 304 16.15 35.84 11.32
N ALA A 305 17.05 35.20 12.06
CA ALA A 305 17.09 33.75 12.20
C ALA A 305 15.81 33.21 12.83
N GLN A 306 15.29 33.85 13.90
CA GLN A 306 14.00 33.48 14.47
C GLN A 306 12.86 33.65 13.45
N SER A 307 12.86 34.74 12.68
CA SER A 307 11.82 35.01 11.66
C SER A 307 11.83 33.95 10.56
N TYR A 308 13.02 33.58 10.07
CA TYR A 308 13.21 32.49 9.11
C TYR A 308 12.70 31.14 9.66
N TRP A 309 13.12 30.74 10.87
CA TRP A 309 12.67 29.47 11.46
C TRP A 309 11.17 29.43 11.75
N ARG A 310 10.52 30.57 12.04
CA ARG A 310 9.06 30.66 12.18
C ARG A 310 8.36 30.43 10.84
N LEU A 311 8.83 31.08 9.78
CA LEU A 311 8.27 30.92 8.43
C LEU A 311 8.45 29.50 7.89
N GLU A 312 9.62 28.88 8.07
CA GLU A 312 9.86 27.50 7.65
C GLU A 312 9.05 26.48 8.49
N LEU A 313 8.92 26.68 9.80
CA LEU A 313 8.08 25.82 10.64
C LEU A 313 6.61 25.86 10.22
N LEU A 314 6.10 27.05 9.88
CA LEU A 314 4.74 27.22 9.34
C LEU A 314 4.61 26.62 7.94
N SER A 315 5.57 26.86 7.05
CA SER A 315 5.63 26.33 5.67
C SER A 315 5.62 24.79 5.66
N VAL A 316 6.54 24.16 6.38
CA VAL A 316 6.62 22.69 6.52
C VAL A 316 5.36 22.15 7.20
N GLY A 317 4.86 22.82 8.24
CA GLY A 317 3.62 22.45 8.93
C GLY A 317 2.39 22.46 8.01
N MET A 318 2.26 23.49 7.17
CA MET A 318 1.19 23.60 6.18
C MET A 318 1.31 22.54 5.07
N ASN A 319 2.53 22.21 4.62
CA ASN A 319 2.75 21.13 3.67
C ASN A 319 2.41 19.75 4.26
N VAL A 320 2.76 19.51 5.53
CA VAL A 320 2.36 18.29 6.27
C VAL A 320 0.83 18.21 6.40
N LEU A 321 0.16 19.31 6.75
CA LEU A 321 -1.31 19.35 6.84
C LEU A 321 -1.99 19.09 5.50
N THR A 322 -1.51 19.68 4.39
CA THR A 322 -2.03 19.42 3.04
C THR A 322 -1.85 17.95 2.64
N ASN A 323 -0.69 17.35 2.94
CA ASN A 323 -0.44 15.94 2.66
C ASN A 323 -1.31 15.00 3.54
N LEU A 324 -1.56 15.36 4.80
CA LEU A 324 -2.47 14.61 5.67
C LEU A 324 -3.94 14.73 5.22
N GLU A 325 -4.38 15.90 4.74
CA GLU A 325 -5.70 16.07 4.12
C GLU A 325 -5.81 15.22 2.84
N ALA A 326 -4.76 15.17 2.01
CA ALA A 326 -4.72 14.31 0.83
C ALA A 326 -4.79 12.81 1.19
N LEU A 327 -4.04 12.36 2.20
CA LEU A 327 -4.08 10.99 2.71
C LEU A 327 -5.45 10.63 3.31
N TYR A 328 -6.09 11.55 4.05
CA TYR A 328 -7.45 11.38 4.54
C TYR A 328 -8.44 11.22 3.38
N ASN A 329 -8.44 12.14 2.42
CA ASN A 329 -9.32 12.09 1.25
C ASN A 329 -9.11 10.82 0.41
N LEU A 330 -7.87 10.35 0.24
CA LEU A 330 -7.55 9.07 -0.40
C LEU A 330 -8.10 7.89 0.40
N SER A 331 -7.99 7.92 1.74
CA SER A 331 -8.49 6.85 2.61
C SER A 331 -10.01 6.73 2.61
N VAL A 332 -10.73 7.86 2.47
CA VAL A 332 -12.19 7.87 2.26
C VAL A 332 -12.54 7.38 0.86
N ARG A 333 -11.89 7.90 -0.19
CA ARG A 333 -12.15 7.53 -1.60
C ARG A 333 -11.97 6.04 -1.85
N ASN A 334 -10.93 5.44 -1.26
CA ASN A 334 -10.59 4.02 -1.44
C ASN A 334 -11.22 3.12 -0.37
N SER A 335 -12.15 3.64 0.46
CA SER A 335 -12.84 2.90 1.53
C SER A 335 -11.88 2.16 2.49
N LEU A 336 -10.74 2.75 2.80
CA LEU A 336 -9.78 2.21 3.77
C LEU A 336 -10.38 2.25 5.18
N SER A 337 -9.90 1.37 6.06
CA SER A 337 -10.44 1.19 7.42
C SER A 337 -10.62 2.51 8.19
N LEU A 338 -11.65 2.58 9.04
CA LEU A 338 -11.96 3.76 9.85
C LEU A 338 -10.81 4.14 10.80
N PHE A 339 -9.95 3.19 11.17
CA PHE A 339 -8.70 3.46 11.88
C PHE A 339 -7.71 4.32 11.07
N CYS A 340 -7.58 4.08 9.76
CA CYS A 340 -6.75 4.92 8.90
C CYS A 340 -7.34 6.33 8.76
N GLN A 341 -8.66 6.43 8.60
CA GLN A 341 -9.38 7.70 8.45
C GLN A 341 -9.24 8.55 9.73
N SER A 342 -9.65 7.99 10.88
CA SER A 342 -9.55 8.64 12.19
C SER A 342 -8.13 9.00 12.59
N ARG A 343 -7.13 8.13 12.33
CA ARG A 343 -5.72 8.45 12.61
C ARG A 343 -5.21 9.65 11.80
N SER A 344 -5.58 9.75 10.52
CA SER A 344 -5.25 10.93 9.71
C SER A 344 -5.87 12.20 10.31
N LEU A 345 -7.14 12.17 10.71
CA LEU A 345 -7.82 13.30 11.35
C LEU A 345 -7.19 13.71 12.70
N VAL A 346 -6.73 12.74 13.51
CA VAL A 346 -5.98 13.01 14.75
C VAL A 346 -4.67 13.75 14.47
N HIS A 347 -3.89 13.33 13.48
CA HIS A 347 -2.64 14.01 13.14
C HIS A 347 -2.88 15.38 12.47
N ILE A 348 -3.96 15.56 11.69
CA ILE A 348 -4.39 16.87 11.18
C ILE A 348 -4.69 17.83 12.34
N TYR A 349 -5.47 17.37 13.34
CA TYR A 349 -5.76 18.17 14.53
C TYR A 349 -4.50 18.48 15.33
N GLU A 350 -3.63 17.49 15.57
CA GLU A 350 -2.38 17.61 16.31
C GLU A 350 -1.48 18.72 15.72
N VAL A 351 -1.19 18.65 14.42
CA VAL A 351 -0.33 19.62 13.74
C VAL A 351 -1.00 20.98 13.63
N ALA A 352 -2.30 21.05 13.30
CA ALA A 352 -3.01 22.33 13.19
C ALA A 352 -3.11 23.05 14.55
N LYS A 353 -3.43 22.33 15.63
CA LYS A 353 -3.53 22.87 16.98
C LYS A 353 -2.15 23.27 17.53
N PHE A 354 -1.09 22.50 17.24
CA PHE A 354 0.29 22.88 17.57
C PHE A 354 0.68 24.21 16.91
N LEU A 355 0.44 24.36 15.59
CA LEU A 355 0.75 25.60 14.87
C LEU A 355 -0.08 26.79 15.37
N LEU A 356 -1.38 26.61 15.63
CA LEU A 356 -2.26 27.64 16.19
C LEU A 356 -1.85 28.09 17.60
N ASN A 357 -1.32 27.19 18.43
CA ASN A 357 -0.91 27.47 19.80
C ASN A 357 0.57 27.89 19.92
N CYS A 358 1.34 27.88 18.83
CA CYS A 358 2.78 28.14 18.85
C CYS A 358 3.07 29.63 19.07
N GLN A 359 3.42 30.01 20.30
CA GLN A 359 3.73 31.39 20.72
C GLN A 359 4.82 32.09 19.87
N PHE A 360 5.63 31.32 19.14
CA PHE A 360 6.67 31.86 18.26
C PHE A 360 6.12 32.26 16.87
N LEU A 361 5.02 31.69 16.41
CA LEU A 361 4.46 31.95 15.09
C LEU A 361 3.62 33.23 15.07
N SER A 362 4.16 34.29 14.50
CA SER A 362 3.41 35.50 14.10
C SER A 362 2.63 35.24 12.81
N SER A 363 1.69 34.30 12.88
CA SER A 363 0.85 33.86 11.76
C SER A 363 0.00 35.01 11.21
N GLN A 364 -0.06 35.17 9.89
CA GLN A 364 -0.96 36.14 9.27
C GLN A 364 -2.42 35.69 9.42
N HIS A 365 -3.37 36.61 9.24
CA HIS A 365 -4.80 36.30 9.33
C HIS A 365 -5.22 35.17 8.35
N ASN A 366 -4.59 35.11 7.18
CA ASN A 366 -4.81 34.06 6.18
C ASN A 366 -4.32 32.68 6.67
N ASP A 367 -3.14 32.62 7.31
CA ASP A 367 -2.56 31.38 7.84
C ASP A 367 -3.44 30.82 8.97
N ILE A 368 -3.90 31.69 9.89
CA ILE A 368 -4.81 31.33 10.98
C ILE A 368 -6.14 30.81 10.41
N LYS A 369 -6.66 31.42 9.34
CA LYS A 369 -7.87 30.97 8.64
C LYS A 369 -7.67 29.60 7.98
N ALA A 370 -6.50 29.32 7.41
CA ALA A 370 -6.17 28.03 6.81
C ALA A 370 -5.97 26.93 7.86
N LEU A 371 -5.24 27.19 8.96
CA LEU A 371 -5.10 26.26 10.08
C LEU A 371 -6.45 25.91 10.74
N ARG A 372 -7.37 26.88 10.81
CA ARG A 372 -8.76 26.63 11.25
C ARG A 372 -9.56 25.77 10.27
N LYS A 373 -9.31 25.84 8.95
CA LYS A 373 -9.91 24.92 7.95
C LYS A 373 -9.50 23.46 8.26
N PHE A 374 -8.22 23.21 8.54
CA PHE A 374 -7.73 21.87 8.92
C PHE A 374 -8.31 21.39 10.27
N THR A 375 -8.35 22.27 11.27
CA THR A 375 -8.96 21.95 12.58
C THR A 375 -10.43 21.55 12.41
N ARG A 376 -11.19 22.31 11.61
CA ARG A 376 -12.61 22.04 11.32
C ARG A 376 -12.82 20.78 10.48
N LEU A 377 -11.96 20.48 9.51
CA LEU A 377 -12.00 19.22 8.75
C LEU A 377 -11.87 18.01 9.70
N ALA A 378 -10.96 18.11 10.69
CA ALA A 378 -10.83 17.11 11.74
C ALA A 378 -12.12 17.00 12.57
N THR A 379 -12.61 18.09 13.16
CA THR A 379 -13.77 18.03 14.06
C THR A 379 -15.08 17.62 13.37
N GLU A 380 -15.34 18.11 12.16
CA GLU A 380 -16.54 17.76 11.37
C GLU A 380 -16.57 16.27 10.98
N SER A 381 -15.41 15.67 10.70
CA SER A 381 -15.32 14.28 10.19
C SER A 381 -15.10 13.21 11.27
N PHE A 382 -14.55 13.58 12.43
CA PHE A 382 -14.01 12.60 13.38
C PHE A 382 -15.08 11.76 14.09
N TYR A 383 -16.27 12.33 14.33
CA TYR A 383 -17.33 11.65 15.08
C TYR A 383 -17.75 10.32 14.44
N ASP A 384 -18.12 10.31 13.15
CA ASP A 384 -18.57 9.10 12.47
C ASP A 384 -17.44 8.08 12.23
N CYS A 385 -16.18 8.50 12.25
CA CYS A 385 -15.02 7.60 12.20
C CYS A 385 -14.80 6.84 13.52
N ILE A 386 -15.02 7.51 14.67
CA ILE A 386 -14.81 6.94 16.01
C ILE A 386 -16.06 6.21 16.54
N TYR A 387 -17.25 6.67 16.15
CA TYR A 387 -18.54 6.09 16.53
C TYR A 387 -19.33 5.60 15.29
N PRO A 388 -18.81 4.57 14.58
CA PRO A 388 -19.49 3.95 13.45
C PRO A 388 -20.83 3.34 13.83
N ARG A 389 -21.70 3.15 12.82
CA ARG A 389 -23.03 2.54 12.99
C ARG A 389 -22.98 1.06 13.37
N ASP A 390 -21.92 0.38 12.96
CA ASP A 390 -21.62 -1.00 13.35
C ASP A 390 -20.54 -1.02 14.45
N TRP A 391 -20.82 -1.73 15.55
CA TRP A 391 -19.90 -1.90 16.67
C TRP A 391 -18.65 -2.71 16.30
N ARG A 392 -18.69 -3.52 15.23
CA ARG A 392 -17.57 -4.35 14.77
C ARG A 392 -16.32 -3.54 14.45
N GLU A 393 -16.48 -2.32 13.95
CA GLU A 393 -15.37 -1.40 13.70
C GLU A 393 -14.85 -0.75 15.00
N SER A 394 -15.73 -0.26 15.88
CA SER A 394 -15.31 0.38 17.14
C SER A 394 -14.73 -0.57 18.18
N LEU A 395 -15.01 -1.87 18.05
CA LEU A 395 -14.54 -2.96 18.91
C LEU A 395 -13.13 -3.48 18.55
N LYS A 396 -12.51 -2.99 17.46
CA LYS A 396 -11.14 -3.38 17.09
C LYS A 396 -10.12 -2.82 18.09
N GLU A 397 -9.11 -3.62 18.44
CA GLU A 397 -8.10 -3.25 19.46
C GLU A 397 -7.35 -1.95 19.09
N ASN A 398 -7.11 -1.70 17.80
CA ASN A 398 -6.51 -0.46 17.32
C ASN A 398 -7.43 0.77 17.47
N MET A 399 -8.74 0.63 17.30
CA MET A 399 -9.74 1.69 17.53
C MET A 399 -9.94 1.97 19.02
N ILE A 400 -9.93 0.94 19.86
CA ILE A 400 -9.93 1.08 21.33
C ILE A 400 -8.66 1.83 21.78
N SER A 401 -7.49 1.40 21.28
CA SER A 401 -6.20 2.04 21.59
C SER A 401 -6.14 3.50 21.11
N LEU A 402 -6.75 3.81 19.96
CA LEU A 402 -6.85 5.19 19.47
C LEU A 402 -7.73 6.05 20.39
N ARG A 403 -8.89 5.56 20.83
CA ARG A 403 -9.78 6.27 21.76
C ARG A 403 -9.15 6.56 23.12
N ARG A 404 -8.26 5.69 23.60
CA ARG A 404 -7.46 5.86 24.83
C ARG A 404 -6.30 6.87 24.68
N ASN A 405 -6.00 7.34 23.47
CA ASN A 405 -4.92 8.30 23.23
C ASN A 405 -5.32 9.74 23.65
N GLY A 406 -4.48 10.43 24.42
CA GLY A 406 -4.75 11.79 24.89
C GLY A 406 -4.98 12.83 23.78
N ILE A 407 -4.37 12.67 22.61
CA ILE A 407 -4.60 13.55 21.45
C ILE A 407 -6.00 13.32 20.86
N CYS A 408 -6.44 12.06 20.76
CA CYS A 408 -7.81 11.70 20.40
C CYS A 408 -8.82 12.28 21.40
N ARG A 409 -8.56 12.16 22.70
CA ARG A 409 -9.41 12.75 23.75
C ARG A 409 -9.48 14.28 23.66
N ASN A 410 -8.38 14.96 23.36
CA ASN A 410 -8.38 16.41 23.14
C ASN A 410 -9.18 16.81 21.89
N LEU A 411 -9.09 16.05 20.79
CA LEU A 411 -9.96 16.25 19.63
C LEU A 411 -11.45 16.01 19.99
N LEU A 412 -11.79 15.00 20.80
CA LEU A 412 -13.16 14.82 21.31
C LEU A 412 -13.65 16.01 22.17
N LYS A 413 -12.78 16.62 23.00
CA LYS A 413 -13.10 17.86 23.73
C LYS A 413 -13.42 19.01 22.77
N GLU A 414 -12.66 19.16 21.70
CA GLU A 414 -12.91 20.18 20.66
C GLU A 414 -14.24 19.93 19.94
N VAL A 415 -14.53 18.69 19.54
CA VAL A 415 -15.80 18.30 18.88
C VAL A 415 -17.00 18.57 19.79
N ILE A 416 -16.91 18.27 21.09
CA ILE A 416 -17.95 18.64 22.07
C ILE A 416 -18.09 20.17 22.16
N PHE A 417 -16.98 20.90 22.29
CA PHE A 417 -17.01 22.36 22.40
C PHE A 417 -17.64 23.02 21.17
N GLU A 418 -17.36 22.54 19.95
CA GLU A 418 -18.00 23.04 18.73
C GLU A 418 -19.50 22.68 18.68
N ASN A 419 -19.88 21.45 19.04
CA ASN A 419 -21.29 21.05 19.12
C ASN A 419 -22.07 21.94 20.11
N VAL A 420 -21.53 22.19 21.30
CA VAL A 420 -22.14 23.05 22.33
C VAL A 420 -22.12 24.53 21.91
N SER A 421 -21.08 25.00 21.23
CA SER A 421 -20.95 26.41 20.82
C SER A 421 -21.83 26.80 19.63
N SER A 422 -22.40 25.83 18.91
CA SER A 422 -23.11 26.06 17.65
C SER A 422 -24.52 26.64 17.77
N LYS A 423 -25.20 26.50 18.92
CA LYS A 423 -26.61 26.91 19.11
C LYS A 423 -26.89 27.30 20.57
N ASN A 424 -27.75 28.31 20.77
CA ASN A 424 -28.30 28.67 22.09
C ASN A 424 -29.25 27.62 22.68
N LYS A 425 -29.62 26.58 21.92
CA LYS A 425 -30.46 25.46 22.35
C LYS A 425 -29.92 24.18 21.71
N LEU A 426 -29.48 23.22 22.53
CA LEU A 426 -29.02 21.92 22.05
C LEU A 426 -30.20 21.07 21.58
N SER A 427 -30.00 20.22 20.57
CA SER A 427 -30.98 19.23 20.11
C SER A 427 -30.74 17.84 20.69
N TYR A 428 -31.73 16.95 20.63
CA TYR A 428 -31.57 15.55 21.06
C TYR A 428 -30.47 14.81 20.27
N ALA A 429 -30.26 15.14 18.99
CA ALA A 429 -29.10 14.67 18.23
C ALA A 429 -27.76 15.10 18.89
N GLN A 430 -27.62 16.37 19.24
CA GLN A 430 -26.41 16.91 19.86
C GLN A 430 -26.19 16.30 21.25
N LEU A 431 -27.23 16.21 22.07
CA LEU A 431 -27.19 15.60 23.41
C LEU A 431 -26.79 14.12 23.36
N GLY A 432 -27.34 13.35 22.42
CA GLY A 432 -26.95 11.97 22.18
C GLY A 432 -25.48 11.82 21.75
N ARG A 433 -24.99 12.67 20.83
CA ARG A 433 -23.57 12.67 20.42
C ARG A 433 -22.63 13.06 21.54
N ILE A 434 -22.95 14.11 22.31
CA ILE A 434 -22.14 14.59 23.44
C ILE A 434 -22.04 13.50 24.51
N THR A 435 -23.17 12.88 24.88
CA THR A 435 -23.21 11.78 25.85
C THR A 435 -22.39 10.58 25.42
N LEU A 436 -22.50 10.18 24.13
CA LEU A 436 -21.70 9.11 23.56
C LEU A 436 -20.21 9.43 23.61
N MET A 437 -19.80 10.67 23.30
CA MET A 437 -18.40 11.09 23.35
C MET A 437 -17.83 11.16 24.77
N ILE A 438 -18.61 11.61 25.76
CA ILE A 438 -18.18 11.59 27.18
C ILE A 438 -17.97 10.14 27.61
N LEU A 439 -19.00 9.30 27.48
CA LEU A 439 -18.96 7.90 27.92
C LEU A 439 -17.93 7.04 27.16
N GLY A 440 -17.72 7.30 25.87
CA GLY A 440 -16.78 6.57 25.01
C GLY A 440 -15.33 7.08 25.07
N SER A 441 -15.02 8.10 25.87
CA SER A 441 -13.66 8.68 25.98
C SER A 441 -12.87 8.22 27.21
N GLY A 442 -13.55 8.02 28.36
CA GLY A 442 -12.87 7.72 29.63
C GLY A 442 -12.12 8.90 30.24
N GLU A 443 -12.65 10.12 30.12
CA GLU A 443 -12.11 11.32 30.78
C GLU A 443 -13.21 12.37 31.00
N MET A 444 -13.07 13.24 32.01
CA MET A 444 -14.00 14.36 32.19
C MET A 444 -13.83 15.40 31.08
N LEU A 445 -14.81 15.49 30.18
CA LEU A 445 -14.84 16.47 29.09
C LEU A 445 -15.67 17.71 29.47
N CYS A 446 -15.60 18.13 30.73
CA CYS A 446 -16.61 18.98 31.37
C CYS A 446 -16.26 20.48 31.52
N GLU A 447 -14.98 20.87 31.46
CA GLU A 447 -14.56 22.29 31.40
C GLU A 447 -15.25 23.13 30.28
N PRO A 448 -15.58 22.58 29.09
CA PRO A 448 -16.35 23.29 28.06
C PRO A 448 -17.82 23.52 28.44
N TYR A 449 -18.34 22.73 29.39
CA TYR A 449 -19.77 22.57 29.67
C TYR A 449 -20.24 23.49 30.80
N GLU A 450 -19.45 23.61 31.87
CA GLU A 450 -19.73 24.52 33.00
C GLU A 450 -19.89 25.98 32.58
N LYS A 451 -19.28 26.36 31.44
CA LYS A 451 -19.32 27.72 30.87
C LYS A 451 -20.46 27.97 29.88
N LYS A 452 -21.31 26.97 29.58
CA LYS A 452 -22.40 27.03 28.58
C LYS A 452 -23.65 26.21 28.95
N ALA A 453 -23.96 26.11 30.25
CA ALA A 453 -25.13 25.36 30.74
C ALA A 453 -26.49 25.88 30.23
N ASP A 454 -26.53 27.13 29.75
CA ASP A 454 -27.69 27.83 29.17
C ASP A 454 -28.38 27.01 28.06
N GLY A 455 -27.59 26.30 27.24
CA GLY A 455 -28.08 25.50 26.10
C GLY A 455 -28.98 24.31 26.46
N LEU A 456 -29.13 24.03 27.76
CA LEU A 456 -29.88 22.94 28.36
C LEU A 456 -31.11 23.38 29.17
N GLU A 457 -31.32 24.67 29.42
CA GLU A 457 -32.40 25.13 30.35
C GLU A 457 -33.81 24.74 29.90
N TRP A 458 -33.98 24.47 28.61
CA TRP A 458 -35.23 23.98 28.03
C TRP A 458 -35.57 22.52 28.40
N ASN A 459 -34.65 21.76 29.01
CA ASN A 459 -34.82 20.35 29.33
C ASN A 459 -34.18 20.00 30.68
N SER A 460 -35.00 19.93 31.73
CA SER A 460 -34.56 19.65 33.10
C SER A 460 -33.96 18.25 33.26
N SER A 461 -34.53 17.23 32.61
CA SER A 461 -34.06 15.83 32.70
C SER A 461 -32.65 15.68 32.12
N TRP A 462 -32.43 16.18 30.91
CA TRP A 462 -31.11 16.19 30.29
C TRP A 462 -30.11 17.10 31.01
N LYS A 463 -30.55 18.24 31.56
CA LYS A 463 -29.69 19.12 32.36
C LYS A 463 -29.18 18.40 33.61
N ALA A 464 -30.09 17.80 34.38
CA ALA A 464 -29.75 17.04 35.58
C ALA A 464 -28.85 15.83 35.27
N PHE A 465 -29.12 15.10 34.19
CA PHE A 465 -28.30 13.96 33.77
C PHE A 465 -26.86 14.36 33.41
N ILE A 466 -26.67 15.39 32.57
CA ILE A 466 -25.32 15.80 32.17
C ILE A 466 -24.57 16.47 33.34
N GLU A 467 -25.26 17.20 34.22
CA GLU A 467 -24.64 17.74 35.44
C GLU A 467 -24.11 16.64 36.38
N ASP A 468 -24.85 15.54 36.59
CA ASP A 468 -24.36 14.41 37.40
C ASP A 468 -23.26 13.61 36.69
N LEU A 469 -23.39 13.38 35.38
CA LEU A 469 -22.36 12.74 34.54
C LEU A 469 -21.02 13.50 34.59
N CYS A 470 -21.06 14.82 34.73
CA CYS A 470 -19.88 15.67 34.87
C CYS A 470 -19.40 15.87 36.33
N ARG A 471 -20.18 15.49 37.35
CA ARG A 471 -19.85 15.71 38.78
C ARG A 471 -19.48 14.44 39.55
N ASN A 472 -19.60 13.26 38.96
CA ASN A 472 -19.39 11.95 39.63
C ASN A 472 -20.24 11.79 40.91
N VAL A 473 -21.50 12.24 40.86
CA VAL A 473 -22.44 12.05 41.97
C VAL A 473 -22.88 10.57 42.02
N ASN A 474 -23.27 10.09 43.22
CA ASN A 474 -23.78 8.74 43.52
C ASN A 474 -24.40 8.00 42.30
N GLU A 475 -23.89 6.80 42.01
CA GLU A 475 -24.32 5.97 40.86
C GLU A 475 -25.84 5.74 40.80
N GLU A 476 -26.54 5.71 41.94
CA GLU A 476 -28.02 5.62 41.98
C GLU A 476 -28.72 6.88 41.42
N SER A 477 -28.20 8.07 41.75
CA SER A 477 -28.69 9.35 41.20
C SER A 477 -28.44 9.42 39.69
N TYR A 478 -27.24 9.01 39.27
CA TYR A 478 -26.86 8.92 37.85
C TYR A 478 -27.77 7.96 37.07
N MET A 479 -28.02 6.76 37.60
CA MET A 479 -28.91 5.74 37.01
C MET A 479 -30.36 6.23 36.87
N GLN A 480 -30.87 6.96 37.87
CA GLN A 480 -32.22 7.52 37.83
C GLN A 480 -32.35 8.67 36.82
N LYS A 481 -31.37 9.57 36.75
CA LYS A 481 -31.36 10.71 35.81
C LYS A 481 -31.16 10.27 34.35
N LEU A 482 -30.37 9.23 34.10
CA LEU A 482 -30.27 8.62 32.77
C LEU A 482 -31.62 8.04 32.31
N HIS A 483 -32.35 7.36 33.21
CA HIS A 483 -33.70 6.89 32.92
C HIS A 483 -34.67 8.05 32.59
N GLU A 484 -34.63 9.13 33.37
CA GLU A 484 -35.48 10.31 33.13
C GLU A 484 -35.18 11.02 31.80
N ALA A 485 -33.89 11.15 31.42
CA ALA A 485 -33.49 11.67 30.11
C ALA A 485 -33.90 10.75 28.95
N LEU A 486 -33.87 9.42 29.15
CA LEU A 486 -34.36 8.44 28.16
C LEU A 486 -35.89 8.50 27.98
N VAL A 487 -36.65 8.61 29.08
CA VAL A 487 -38.11 8.73 29.07
C VAL A 487 -38.55 10.03 28.39
N ASP A 488 -37.93 11.16 28.74
CA ASP A 488 -38.15 12.44 28.08
C ASP A 488 -37.86 12.37 26.57
N THR A 489 -36.71 11.81 26.19
CA THR A 489 -36.34 11.63 24.77
C THR A 489 -37.34 10.76 24.00
N TYR A 490 -37.81 9.67 24.60
CA TYR A 490 -38.80 8.77 23.98
C TYR A 490 -40.17 9.42 23.81
N ASN A 491 -40.61 10.23 24.77
CA ASN A 491 -41.88 10.97 24.71
C ASN A 491 -41.81 12.22 23.80
N ALA A 492 -40.60 12.70 23.47
CA ALA A 492 -40.42 13.83 22.57
C ALA A 492 -40.76 13.48 21.11
N ASN A 493 -41.28 14.45 20.37
CA ASN A 493 -41.71 14.25 18.98
C ASN A 493 -40.52 13.97 18.04
N TRP A 494 -40.30 12.70 17.72
CA TRP A 494 -39.23 12.21 16.85
C TRP A 494 -39.27 12.72 15.41
N ARG A 495 -40.38 13.36 14.98
CA ARG A 495 -40.51 14.00 13.66
C ARG A 495 -39.88 15.40 13.59
N ILE A 496 -39.32 15.89 14.70
CA ILE A 496 -38.53 17.13 14.74
C ILE A 496 -37.15 16.88 14.12
N ARG A 497 -36.70 17.79 13.23
CA ARG A 497 -35.32 17.74 12.70
C ARG A 497 -34.30 17.89 13.84
N ASP A 498 -33.22 17.11 13.77
CA ASP A 498 -32.21 16.94 14.83
C ASP A 498 -32.70 16.13 16.08
N TYR A 499 -33.61 15.18 15.90
CA TYR A 499 -33.89 14.13 16.90
C TYR A 499 -32.71 13.15 17.07
N ILE A 500 -32.70 12.35 18.15
CA ILE A 500 -31.56 11.47 18.48
C ILE A 500 -31.38 10.33 17.46
N LEU A 501 -30.12 9.99 17.16
CA LEU A 501 -29.76 8.82 16.34
C LEU A 501 -30.11 7.50 17.06
N PRO A 502 -30.67 6.49 16.37
CA PRO A 502 -30.96 5.18 16.95
C PRO A 502 -29.77 4.55 17.67
N GLY A 503 -28.59 4.57 17.05
CA GLY A 503 -27.36 4.03 17.65
C GLY A 503 -26.96 4.67 18.99
N CYS A 504 -27.24 5.96 19.20
CA CYS A 504 -26.97 6.67 20.45
C CYS A 504 -28.02 6.35 21.53
N PHE A 505 -29.29 6.28 21.15
CA PHE A 505 -30.37 5.93 22.08
C PHE A 505 -30.24 4.47 22.58
N LEU A 506 -29.93 3.53 21.68
CA LEU A 506 -29.65 2.14 22.03
C LEU A 506 -28.42 2.00 22.94
N TYR A 507 -27.35 2.78 22.71
CA TYR A 507 -26.18 2.79 23.58
C TYR A 507 -26.54 3.21 25.01
N MET A 508 -27.40 4.21 25.17
CA MET A 508 -27.88 4.66 26.49
C MET A 508 -28.82 3.64 27.15
N LEU A 509 -29.67 2.93 26.39
CA LEU A 509 -30.45 1.80 26.92
C LEU A 509 -29.55 0.65 27.38
N GLU A 510 -28.50 0.31 26.62
CA GLU A 510 -27.49 -0.68 27.03
C GLU A 510 -26.73 -0.23 28.29
N ARG A 511 -26.42 1.07 28.45
CA ARG A 511 -25.85 1.62 29.69
C ARG A 511 -26.83 1.47 30.86
N GLN A 512 -28.08 1.86 30.68
CA GLN A 512 -29.12 1.71 31.70
C GLN A 512 -29.24 0.25 32.14
N LEU A 513 -29.23 -0.69 31.20
CA LEU A 513 -29.31 -2.13 31.50
C LEU A 513 -28.12 -2.64 32.32
N ILE A 514 -26.89 -2.19 32.01
CA ILE A 514 -25.70 -2.52 32.81
C ILE A 514 -25.84 -1.96 34.24
N LEU A 515 -26.25 -0.68 34.39
CA LEU A 515 -26.44 -0.04 35.71
C LEU A 515 -27.52 -0.75 36.54
N LEU A 516 -28.66 -1.10 35.94
CA LEU A 516 -29.73 -1.84 36.62
C LEU A 516 -29.29 -3.26 37.03
N SER A 517 -28.39 -3.88 36.28
CA SER A 517 -27.86 -5.22 36.57
C SER A 517 -26.77 -5.19 37.66
N TYR A 518 -26.05 -4.08 37.78
CA TYR A 518 -24.93 -3.87 38.71
C TYR A 518 -25.28 -4.19 40.17
N PHE A 519 -26.47 -3.77 40.62
CA PHE A 519 -27.01 -4.05 41.97
C PHE A 519 -27.10 -5.55 42.32
N GLN A 520 -27.10 -6.45 41.33
CA GLN A 520 -27.08 -7.88 41.60
C GLN A 520 -25.72 -8.39 42.10
N GLY A 521 -24.62 -7.65 41.92
CA GLY A 521 -23.24 -8.05 42.28
C GLY A 521 -22.56 -8.96 41.25
N ASN A 522 -23.25 -9.32 40.17
CA ASN A 522 -22.69 -9.73 38.89
C ASN A 522 -23.67 -9.35 37.77
N PHE A 523 -23.18 -9.17 36.54
CA PHE A 523 -24.02 -8.82 35.39
C PHE A 523 -23.55 -9.52 34.11
N LEU A 524 -24.47 -9.66 33.16
CA LEU A 524 -24.25 -10.23 31.83
C LEU A 524 -24.49 -9.15 30.77
N THR A 525 -23.57 -9.01 29.82
CA THR A 525 -23.66 -8.02 28.74
C THR A 525 -22.89 -8.49 27.50
N THR A 526 -22.91 -7.75 26.40
CA THR A 526 -22.09 -8.03 25.20
C THR A 526 -20.65 -7.53 25.37
N LYS A 527 -19.71 -8.15 24.64
CA LYS A 527 -18.31 -7.68 24.57
C LYS A 527 -18.21 -6.21 24.16
N SER A 528 -19.01 -5.74 23.21
CA SER A 528 -19.08 -4.33 22.82
C SER A 528 -19.41 -3.43 24.01
N SER A 529 -20.54 -3.68 24.66
CA SER A 529 -21.09 -2.75 25.64
C SER A 529 -20.34 -2.86 26.99
N PHE A 530 -19.62 -3.97 27.23
CA PHE A 530 -18.62 -4.08 28.29
C PHE A 530 -17.31 -3.31 27.99
N VAL A 531 -16.75 -3.41 26.77
CA VAL A 531 -15.57 -2.62 26.37
C VAL A 531 -15.86 -1.12 26.51
N GLU A 532 -17.02 -0.68 26.03
CA GLU A 532 -17.48 0.70 26.21
C GLU A 532 -17.59 1.09 27.70
N TRP A 533 -18.02 0.16 28.57
CA TRP A 533 -18.13 0.41 30.02
C TRP A 533 -16.75 0.51 30.68
N LEU A 534 -15.83 -0.36 30.28
CA LEU A 534 -14.44 -0.33 30.75
C LEU A 534 -13.73 0.96 30.33
N ILE A 535 -13.94 1.43 29.09
CA ILE A 535 -13.40 2.71 28.60
C ILE A 535 -13.95 3.88 29.44
N TYR A 536 -15.26 3.95 29.66
CA TYR A 536 -15.85 4.96 30.54
C TYR A 536 -15.15 4.96 31.90
N GLN A 537 -15.10 3.78 32.55
CA GLN A 537 -14.49 3.58 33.85
C GLN A 537 -12.99 3.96 33.90
N GLU A 538 -12.26 4.12 32.79
CA GLU A 538 -10.85 4.56 32.84
C GLU A 538 -10.66 5.96 33.42
N GLY A 539 -11.62 6.87 33.18
CA GLY A 539 -11.58 8.25 33.68
C GLY A 539 -11.99 8.41 35.13
N HIS A 540 -12.52 7.35 35.75
CA HIS A 540 -13.03 7.34 37.10
C HIS A 540 -12.19 6.39 37.98
N GLY A 541 -12.12 6.68 39.27
CA GLY A 541 -11.50 5.78 40.24
C GLY A 541 -12.21 4.42 40.24
N SER A 542 -11.49 3.34 40.54
CA SER A 542 -12.11 2.00 40.65
C SER A 542 -13.32 2.07 41.59
N PRO A 543 -14.54 1.68 41.15
CA PRO A 543 -15.73 1.82 41.97
C PRO A 543 -15.59 1.10 43.30
N SER A 544 -16.11 1.70 44.38
CA SER A 544 -16.24 1.04 45.68
C SER A 544 -17.42 0.06 45.62
N PHE A 545 -17.24 -1.06 44.89
CA PHE A 545 -18.26 -2.10 44.61
C PHE A 545 -19.01 -2.59 45.85
N GLU A 546 -18.41 -2.45 47.03
CA GLU A 546 -18.96 -2.87 48.32
C GLU A 546 -19.99 -1.90 48.90
N SER A 547 -20.04 -0.65 48.43
CA SER A 547 -21.03 0.36 48.85
C SER A 547 -22.38 0.26 48.12
N LEU A 548 -22.41 -0.40 46.96
CA LEU A 548 -23.61 -0.55 46.12
C LEU A 548 -24.27 -1.95 46.20
N MET A 549 -23.68 -2.89 46.93
CA MET A 549 -24.30 -4.21 47.18
C MET A 549 -25.38 -4.13 48.27
N GLY A 550 -26.56 -3.63 47.92
CA GLY A 550 -27.73 -3.52 48.79
C GLY A 550 -28.98 -4.22 48.24
N ASN A 551 -30.14 -3.89 48.80
CA ASN A 551 -31.43 -4.22 48.20
C ASN A 551 -31.61 -3.44 46.89
N ALA A 552 -32.28 -4.05 45.91
CA ALA A 552 -32.53 -3.41 44.62
C ALA A 552 -33.32 -2.08 44.79
N PRO A 553 -32.97 -1.02 44.02
CA PRO A 553 -33.71 0.25 44.08
C PRO A 553 -35.21 0.08 43.80
N PRO A 554 -36.12 0.78 44.50
CA PRO A 554 -37.56 0.69 44.25
C PRO A 554 -37.97 1.04 42.80
N SER A 555 -37.14 1.80 42.07
CA SER A 555 -37.34 2.11 40.66
C SER A 555 -36.94 1.00 39.69
N LEU A 556 -36.21 -0.05 40.12
CA LEU A 556 -35.70 -1.12 39.22
C LEU A 556 -36.81 -1.71 38.34
N ALA A 557 -37.95 -2.09 38.93
CA ALA A 557 -39.07 -2.67 38.18
C ALA A 557 -39.63 -1.70 37.13
N ARG A 558 -39.79 -0.40 37.46
CA ARG A 558 -40.25 0.64 36.52
C ARG A 558 -39.26 0.82 35.37
N ASN A 559 -37.98 0.89 35.70
CA ASN A 559 -36.93 1.20 34.75
C ASN A 559 -36.71 0.01 33.79
N LEU A 560 -36.90 -1.24 34.25
CA LEU A 560 -36.94 -2.44 33.40
C LEU A 560 -38.17 -2.47 32.50
N THR A 561 -39.38 -2.24 33.04
CA THR A 561 -40.61 -2.19 32.23
C THR A 561 -40.50 -1.18 31.08
N PHE A 562 -39.95 0.02 31.35
CA PHE A 562 -39.70 1.01 30.29
C PHE A 562 -38.76 0.50 29.18
N ILE A 563 -37.63 -0.14 29.52
CA ILE A 563 -36.72 -0.72 28.51
C ILE A 563 -37.47 -1.75 27.65
N VAL A 564 -38.30 -2.58 28.27
CA VAL A 564 -39.09 -3.61 27.61
C VAL A 564 -40.15 -3.02 26.69
N ASP A 565 -40.93 -2.06 27.17
CA ASP A 565 -41.99 -1.40 26.41
C ASP A 565 -41.44 -0.67 25.18
N VAL A 566 -40.33 0.06 25.35
CA VAL A 566 -39.64 0.79 24.28
C VAL A 566 -39.11 -0.17 23.21
N VAL A 567 -38.47 -1.27 23.61
CA VAL A 567 -37.95 -2.26 22.65
C VAL A 567 -39.08 -3.02 21.95
N GLN A 568 -40.14 -3.38 22.67
CA GLN A 568 -41.33 -4.00 22.10
C GLN A 568 -42.03 -3.07 21.10
N HIS A 569 -42.16 -1.78 21.42
CA HIS A 569 -42.74 -0.76 20.53
C HIS A 569 -41.99 -0.70 19.20
N PHE A 570 -40.67 -0.51 19.22
CA PHE A 570 -39.87 -0.42 18.01
C PHE A 570 -39.83 -1.75 17.22
N LEU A 571 -39.71 -2.91 17.89
CA LEU A 571 -39.71 -4.21 17.20
C LEU A 571 -41.07 -4.62 16.61
N TYR A 572 -42.18 -4.10 17.13
CA TYR A 572 -43.51 -4.34 16.55
C TYR A 572 -43.93 -3.30 15.52
N ASN A 573 -43.33 -2.10 15.51
CA ASN A 573 -43.64 -1.01 14.59
C ASN A 573 -42.45 -0.71 13.65
N ASP A 574 -42.19 -1.65 12.76
CA ASP A 574 -41.20 -1.59 11.65
C ASP A 574 -41.26 -0.26 10.88
N LYS A 575 -42.47 0.28 10.67
CA LYS A 575 -42.67 1.58 10.01
C LYS A 575 -42.10 2.75 10.80
N ASP A 576 -42.45 2.88 12.08
CA ASP A 576 -41.95 4.01 12.89
C ASP A 576 -40.44 3.89 13.18
N MET A 577 -39.88 2.67 13.23
CA MET A 577 -38.42 2.48 13.25
C MET A 577 -37.76 2.95 11.94
N MET A 578 -38.31 2.55 10.79
CA MET A 578 -37.82 2.97 9.48
C MET A 578 -37.98 4.48 9.23
N ASP A 579 -39.04 5.09 9.74
CA ASP A 579 -39.26 6.54 9.64
C ASP A 579 -38.34 7.31 10.63
N TRP A 580 -38.04 6.78 11.81
CA TRP A 580 -37.02 7.33 12.72
C TRP A 580 -35.62 7.30 12.09
N ILE A 581 -35.21 6.17 11.50
CA ILE A 581 -33.95 6.06 10.75
C ILE A 581 -33.94 7.11 9.62
N ARG A 582 -35.00 7.16 8.79
CA ARG A 582 -35.11 8.08 7.64
C ARG A 582 -35.08 9.57 8.01
N VAL A 583 -35.59 9.96 9.17
CA VAL A 583 -35.50 11.35 9.67
C VAL A 583 -34.07 11.73 10.08
N THR A 584 -33.21 10.74 10.35
CA THR A 584 -31.84 10.96 10.85
C THR A 584 -30.72 10.67 9.85
N GLU A 585 -30.97 9.96 8.74
CA GLU A 585 -29.90 9.46 7.84
C GLU A 585 -30.14 9.63 6.32
N ASN A 586 -29.05 9.52 5.54
CA ASN A 586 -29.07 9.59 4.08
C ASN A 586 -29.46 8.26 3.43
N VAL A 587 -30.26 8.33 2.35
CA VAL A 587 -31.07 7.24 1.79
C VAL A 587 -30.29 5.97 1.38
N LYS A 588 -28.99 6.05 1.06
CA LYS A 588 -28.22 4.96 0.44
C LYS A 588 -27.91 3.74 1.32
N VAL A 589 -27.99 3.83 2.66
CA VAL A 589 -27.52 2.76 3.58
C VAL A 589 -28.62 2.19 4.48
N MET A 590 -29.86 2.68 4.37
CA MET A 590 -30.92 2.45 5.38
C MET A 590 -31.28 0.98 5.64
N LYS A 591 -31.17 0.07 4.66
CA LYS A 591 -31.55 -1.35 4.85
C LYS A 591 -30.61 -2.07 5.81
N ASP A 592 -29.31 -1.88 5.65
CA ASP A 592 -28.31 -2.61 6.43
C ASP A 592 -28.27 -2.06 7.86
N TYR A 593 -28.41 -0.74 8.03
CA TYR A 593 -28.53 -0.13 9.36
C TYR A 593 -29.83 -0.50 10.08
N HIS A 594 -30.96 -0.67 9.38
CA HIS A 594 -32.18 -1.20 9.98
C HIS A 594 -31.97 -2.59 10.58
N ALA A 595 -31.31 -3.50 9.86
CA ALA A 595 -30.97 -4.83 10.37
C ALA A 595 -30.07 -4.76 11.62
N VAL A 596 -29.08 -3.85 11.64
CA VAL A 596 -28.23 -3.58 12.82
C VAL A 596 -29.02 -3.08 14.03
N VAL A 597 -29.99 -2.17 13.82
CA VAL A 597 -30.88 -1.65 14.87
C VAL A 597 -31.79 -2.76 15.42
N VAL A 598 -32.43 -3.55 14.55
CA VAL A 598 -33.26 -4.71 14.96
C VAL A 598 -32.46 -5.73 15.75
N LEU A 599 -31.23 -6.04 15.31
CA LEU A 599 -30.34 -6.97 16.01
C LEU A 599 -29.97 -6.47 17.42
N ARG A 600 -29.62 -5.18 17.59
CA ARG A 600 -29.36 -4.60 18.92
C ARG A 600 -30.58 -4.63 19.82
N LEU A 601 -31.77 -4.33 19.30
CA LEU A 601 -33.03 -4.43 20.05
C LEU A 601 -33.29 -5.86 20.55
N VAL A 602 -33.07 -6.89 19.72
CA VAL A 602 -33.20 -8.30 20.13
C VAL A 602 -32.13 -8.70 21.15
N VAL A 603 -30.89 -8.23 21.00
CA VAL A 603 -29.81 -8.42 21.97
C VAL A 603 -30.15 -7.81 23.34
N ILE A 604 -30.76 -6.62 23.38
CA ILE A 604 -31.20 -5.98 24.63
C ILE A 604 -32.25 -6.85 25.35
N ILE A 605 -33.25 -7.41 24.65
CA ILE A 605 -34.23 -8.32 25.28
C ILE A 605 -33.57 -9.62 25.76
N CYS A 606 -32.61 -10.18 25.01
CA CYS A 606 -31.85 -11.34 25.46
C CYS A 606 -31.08 -11.04 26.76
N LEU A 607 -30.49 -9.85 26.89
CA LEU A 607 -29.80 -9.41 28.11
C LEU A 607 -30.76 -9.12 29.27
N VAL A 608 -31.94 -8.53 29.03
CA VAL A 608 -32.99 -8.37 30.06
C VAL A 608 -33.43 -9.74 30.59
N TYR A 609 -33.66 -10.70 29.71
CA TYR A 609 -34.00 -12.08 30.09
C TYR A 609 -32.88 -12.75 30.88
N LEU A 610 -31.63 -12.67 30.43
CA LEU A 610 -30.50 -13.31 31.13
C LEU A 610 -30.18 -12.71 32.50
N ASN A 611 -30.33 -11.39 32.68
CA ASN A 611 -30.04 -10.74 33.96
C ASN A 611 -31.22 -10.84 34.94
N PHE A 612 -32.48 -10.75 34.48
CA PHE A 612 -33.64 -10.59 35.37
C PHE A 612 -34.69 -11.71 35.27
N GLY A 613 -34.57 -12.63 34.30
CA GLY A 613 -35.58 -13.66 34.01
C GLY A 613 -36.87 -13.13 33.38
N TRP A 614 -36.93 -11.83 33.07
CA TRP A 614 -38.11 -11.17 32.52
C TRP A 614 -38.25 -11.40 31.01
N CYS A 615 -39.46 -11.18 30.48
CA CYS A 615 -39.71 -11.11 29.03
C CYS A 615 -39.48 -12.40 28.22
N ALA A 616 -39.50 -13.58 28.87
CA ALA A 616 -39.41 -14.88 28.20
C ALA A 616 -40.46 -15.03 27.06
N ASP A 617 -41.71 -14.70 27.34
CA ASP A 617 -42.81 -14.79 26.37
C ASP A 617 -42.65 -13.75 25.24
N LEU A 618 -42.20 -12.54 25.55
CA LEU A 618 -41.91 -11.52 24.54
C LEU A 618 -40.80 -11.99 23.60
N LEU A 619 -39.69 -12.50 24.14
CA LEU A 619 -38.58 -13.03 23.34
C LEU A 619 -39.01 -14.21 22.46
N SER A 620 -39.82 -15.13 23.00
CA SER A 620 -40.41 -16.24 22.26
C SER A 620 -41.32 -15.75 21.11
N ASN A 621 -42.15 -14.74 21.37
CA ASN A 621 -43.01 -14.11 20.37
C ASN A 621 -42.22 -13.33 19.29
N LEU A 622 -41.15 -12.62 19.66
CA LEU A 622 -40.27 -11.91 18.73
C LEU A 622 -39.56 -12.89 17.78
N LEU A 623 -39.02 -13.99 18.30
CA LEU A 623 -38.36 -15.04 17.52
C LEU A 623 -39.33 -15.90 16.69
N GLY A 624 -40.64 -15.78 16.93
CA GLY A 624 -41.68 -16.34 16.07
C GLY A 624 -42.10 -15.45 14.89
N ARG A 625 -41.69 -14.17 14.85
CA ARG A 625 -42.16 -13.19 13.86
C ARG A 625 -41.24 -13.09 12.64
N ILE A 626 -41.72 -13.59 11.51
CA ILE A 626 -41.00 -13.66 10.22
C ILE A 626 -40.47 -12.29 9.73
N ASN A 627 -41.14 -11.18 10.05
CA ASN A 627 -40.67 -9.84 9.67
C ASN A 627 -39.42 -9.42 10.47
N ILE A 628 -39.29 -9.86 11.72
CA ILE A 628 -38.14 -9.57 12.60
C ILE A 628 -37.00 -10.54 12.28
N THR A 629 -37.29 -11.85 12.19
CA THR A 629 -36.24 -12.87 12.00
C THR A 629 -35.56 -12.77 10.63
N LYS A 630 -36.23 -12.23 9.60
CA LYS A 630 -35.62 -11.89 8.30
C LYS A 630 -34.56 -10.78 8.36
N GLN A 631 -34.55 -9.94 9.40
CA GLN A 631 -33.57 -8.87 9.61
C GLN A 631 -32.35 -9.33 10.43
N LEU A 632 -32.43 -10.52 11.06
CA LEU A 632 -31.35 -11.05 11.88
C LEU A 632 -30.34 -11.86 11.04
N PRO A 633 -29.04 -11.84 11.38
CA PRO A 633 -28.06 -12.73 10.77
C PRO A 633 -28.47 -14.20 10.95
N ARG A 634 -28.45 -14.99 9.86
CA ARG A 634 -28.92 -16.40 9.90
C ARG A 634 -28.24 -17.20 11.01
N GLN A 635 -26.90 -17.14 11.10
CA GLN A 635 -26.13 -17.88 12.11
C GLN A 635 -26.53 -17.55 13.57
N PHE A 636 -26.91 -16.30 13.86
CA PHE A 636 -27.43 -15.86 15.16
C PHE A 636 -28.79 -16.49 15.45
N TYR A 637 -29.71 -16.37 14.49
CA TYR A 637 -31.07 -16.89 14.62
C TYR A 637 -31.09 -18.44 14.70
N ASP A 638 -30.30 -19.10 13.85
CA ASP A 638 -30.15 -20.56 13.81
C ASP A 638 -29.61 -21.08 15.15
N ALA A 639 -28.59 -20.45 15.72
CA ALA A 639 -28.06 -20.80 17.05
C ALA A 639 -29.14 -20.73 18.14
N ILE A 640 -29.98 -19.69 18.13
CA ILE A 640 -31.11 -19.57 19.06
C ILE A 640 -32.18 -20.65 18.80
N GLN A 641 -32.46 -20.97 17.53
CA GLN A 641 -33.49 -21.95 17.17
C GLN A 641 -33.10 -23.41 17.46
N LYS A 642 -31.80 -23.76 17.45
CA LYS A 642 -31.28 -25.15 17.65
C LYS A 642 -31.85 -25.91 18.85
N ARG A 643 -32.29 -25.23 19.92
CA ARG A 643 -32.84 -25.87 21.14
C ARG A 643 -34.36 -25.70 21.34
N ARG A 644 -35.10 -25.24 20.33
CA ARG A 644 -36.57 -25.14 20.39
C ARG A 644 -37.20 -26.55 20.34
N LYS A 645 -38.04 -26.88 21.33
CA LYS A 645 -38.80 -28.14 21.38
C LYS A 645 -40.29 -27.85 21.59
N TYR A 646 -41.15 -28.41 20.75
CA TYR A 646 -42.63 -28.35 20.87
C TYR A 646 -43.14 -26.95 21.23
N ASN A 647 -42.85 -25.97 20.36
CA ASN A 647 -43.10 -24.53 20.49
C ASN A 647 -42.38 -23.79 21.63
N PHE A 648 -41.93 -24.46 22.69
CA PHE A 648 -41.19 -23.85 23.79
C PHE A 648 -39.73 -23.54 23.40
N LEU A 649 -39.26 -22.32 23.66
CA LEU A 649 -37.85 -21.97 23.58
C LEU A 649 -37.17 -22.20 24.94
N ASN A 650 -36.36 -23.25 25.04
CA ASN A 650 -35.42 -23.42 26.14
C ASN A 650 -34.18 -22.54 25.90
N LEU A 651 -34.40 -21.22 25.99
CA LEU A 651 -33.39 -20.20 25.79
C LEU A 651 -32.57 -20.07 27.07
N ASN A 652 -31.45 -20.78 27.14
CA ASN A 652 -30.54 -20.74 28.28
C ASN A 652 -29.27 -19.94 27.96
N LEU A 653 -28.44 -19.70 29.00
CA LEU A 653 -27.19 -18.94 28.89
C LEU A 653 -26.32 -19.37 27.69
N ASN A 654 -26.19 -20.68 27.48
CA ASN A 654 -25.28 -21.25 26.49
C ASN A 654 -25.84 -21.07 25.07
N VAL A 655 -27.16 -21.12 24.89
CA VAL A 655 -27.82 -20.80 23.60
C VAL A 655 -27.60 -19.33 23.22
N VAL A 656 -27.73 -18.41 24.19
CA VAL A 656 -27.51 -16.97 23.93
C VAL A 656 -26.04 -16.67 23.69
N ALA A 657 -25.12 -17.28 24.44
CA ALA A 657 -23.69 -17.11 24.23
C ALA A 657 -23.22 -17.68 22.87
N GLU A 658 -23.70 -18.87 22.48
CA GLU A 658 -23.45 -19.42 21.14
C GLU A 658 -23.91 -18.41 20.06
N ALA A 659 -25.14 -17.89 20.17
CA ALA A 659 -25.67 -16.91 19.23
C ALA A 659 -24.87 -15.59 19.20
N PHE A 660 -24.47 -15.09 20.37
CA PHE A 660 -23.66 -13.86 20.51
C PHE A 660 -22.26 -14.03 19.93
N SER A 661 -21.67 -15.23 20.01
CA SER A 661 -20.42 -15.56 19.31
C SER A 661 -20.58 -15.50 17.78
N LYS A 662 -21.74 -15.91 17.23
CA LYS A 662 -22.03 -15.85 15.77
C LYS A 662 -22.27 -14.44 15.21
N ILE A 663 -22.21 -13.41 16.05
CA ILE A 663 -22.20 -11.99 15.63
C ILE A 663 -20.93 -11.26 16.07
N ASP A 664 -19.86 -12.00 16.41
CA ASP A 664 -18.56 -11.50 16.85
C ASP A 664 -18.65 -10.53 18.04
N ASN A 665 -19.71 -10.68 18.83
CA ASN A 665 -20.00 -9.86 20.00
C ASN A 665 -20.36 -10.75 21.20
N PRO A 666 -19.43 -11.63 21.62
CA PRO A 666 -19.69 -12.70 22.59
C PRO A 666 -20.21 -12.16 23.92
N LEU A 667 -20.94 -13.01 24.62
CA LEU A 667 -21.48 -12.68 25.93
C LEU A 667 -20.34 -12.58 26.96
N VAL A 668 -20.35 -11.54 27.78
CA VAL A 668 -19.43 -11.34 28.90
C VAL A 668 -20.18 -11.49 30.21
N VAL A 669 -19.64 -12.31 31.11
CA VAL A 669 -20.15 -12.55 32.46
C VAL A 669 -19.20 -11.88 33.45
N VAL A 670 -19.68 -10.83 34.13
CA VAL A 670 -18.85 -9.95 34.97
C VAL A 670 -19.14 -10.20 36.45
N SER A 671 -18.14 -10.65 37.20
CA SER A 671 -18.16 -10.71 38.67
C SER A 671 -17.71 -9.39 39.28
N LEU A 672 -18.47 -8.87 40.24
CA LEU A 672 -18.12 -7.72 41.09
C LEU A 672 -17.78 -8.17 42.52
N GLY A 673 -17.42 -9.45 42.70
CA GLY A 673 -17.16 -10.07 43.99
C GLY A 673 -18.21 -11.08 44.47
N LYS A 674 -19.28 -11.32 43.70
CA LYS A 674 -20.14 -12.50 43.89
C LYS A 674 -19.75 -13.60 42.92
N ASN A 675 -19.41 -14.77 43.47
CA ASN A 675 -18.92 -15.94 42.73
C ASN A 675 -19.84 -16.31 41.53
N CYS A 676 -19.29 -16.23 40.32
CA CYS A 676 -19.99 -16.53 39.07
C CYS A 676 -20.06 -18.01 38.68
N SER A 677 -19.58 -18.95 39.52
CA SER A 677 -19.61 -20.41 39.27
C SER A 677 -20.99 -21.01 38.95
N ARG A 678 -22.09 -20.28 39.21
CA ARG A 678 -23.44 -20.62 38.72
C ARG A 678 -23.58 -20.63 37.19
N PHE A 679 -22.61 -20.07 36.47
CA PHE A 679 -22.62 -19.88 35.03
C PHE A 679 -21.57 -20.78 34.35
N LEU A 680 -21.98 -21.94 33.82
CA LEU A 680 -21.13 -22.89 33.09
C LEU A 680 -21.37 -22.78 31.58
N CYS A 681 -20.63 -21.90 30.91
CA CYS A 681 -20.87 -21.53 29.52
C CYS A 681 -19.54 -21.40 28.72
N PRO A 682 -19.21 -22.34 27.80
CA PRO A 682 -17.97 -22.28 27.03
C PRO A 682 -17.87 -21.08 26.07
N ASP A 683 -18.99 -20.63 25.51
CA ASP A 683 -19.05 -19.55 24.51
C ASP A 683 -19.09 -18.13 25.13
N ALA A 684 -18.92 -18.01 26.45
CA ALA A 684 -18.95 -16.73 27.18
C ALA A 684 -17.58 -16.37 27.78
N ILE A 685 -17.24 -15.07 27.74
CA ILE A 685 -16.03 -14.54 28.36
C ILE A 685 -16.30 -14.22 29.83
N PHE A 686 -15.51 -14.77 30.74
CA PHE A 686 -15.62 -14.49 32.18
C PHE A 686 -14.62 -13.42 32.60
N VAL A 687 -15.09 -12.40 33.32
CA VAL A 687 -14.26 -11.33 33.87
C VAL A 687 -14.57 -11.18 35.35
N ASP A 688 -13.55 -11.23 36.20
CA ASP A 688 -13.68 -10.89 37.62
C ASP A 688 -12.99 -9.54 37.91
N MET A 689 -13.78 -8.56 38.32
CA MET A 689 -13.32 -7.18 38.57
C MET A 689 -12.61 -7.00 39.91
N LYS A 690 -12.61 -8.00 40.81
CA LYS A 690 -11.80 -8.00 42.04
C LYS A 690 -10.44 -8.68 41.84
N VAL A 691 -10.36 -9.71 41.00
CA VAL A 691 -9.10 -10.41 40.67
C VAL A 691 -8.29 -9.66 39.60
N SER A 692 -8.96 -8.91 38.71
CA SER A 692 -8.29 -8.17 37.62
C SER A 692 -7.66 -6.87 38.12
N GLU A 693 -6.45 -6.94 38.68
CA GLU A 693 -5.72 -5.80 39.28
C GLU A 693 -5.50 -4.58 38.35
N SER A 694 -5.70 -4.72 37.02
CA SER A 694 -5.62 -3.61 36.08
C SER A 694 -6.64 -3.72 34.94
N LYS A 695 -7.06 -2.56 34.42
CA LYS A 695 -8.00 -2.44 33.29
C LYS A 695 -7.38 -3.00 31.99
N ASP A 696 -6.05 -2.94 31.84
CA ASP A 696 -5.33 -3.60 30.74
C ASP A 696 -5.31 -5.13 30.85
N ASN A 697 -5.33 -5.72 32.06
CA ASN A 697 -5.52 -7.17 32.21
C ASN A 697 -6.94 -7.59 31.78
N VAL A 698 -7.96 -6.79 32.10
CA VAL A 698 -9.32 -7.02 31.58
C VAL A 698 -9.36 -6.94 30.05
N LEU A 699 -8.69 -5.96 29.45
CA LEU A 699 -8.57 -5.89 27.98
C LEU A 699 -7.89 -7.13 27.38
N ARG A 700 -6.84 -7.67 28.02
CA ARG A 700 -6.20 -8.94 27.58
C ARG A 700 -7.12 -10.17 27.69
N ILE A 701 -8.06 -10.20 28.63
CA ILE A 701 -9.08 -11.25 28.72
C ILE A 701 -10.11 -11.12 27.60
N LEU A 702 -10.48 -9.89 27.24
CA LEU A 702 -11.44 -9.61 26.16
C LEU A 702 -10.81 -9.79 24.77
N PHE A 703 -9.51 -9.51 24.64
CA PHE A 703 -8.69 -9.62 23.43
C PHE A 703 -7.47 -10.50 23.73
N PRO A 704 -7.69 -11.83 23.90
CA PRO A 704 -6.59 -12.75 24.09
C PRO A 704 -5.71 -12.74 22.84
N LYS A 705 -4.40 -12.56 23.02
CA LYS A 705 -3.45 -12.73 21.94
C LYS A 705 -3.38 -14.21 21.57
N THR A 706 -3.50 -14.52 20.29
CA THR A 706 -3.37 -15.88 19.80
C THR A 706 -1.90 -16.31 19.94
N ASP A 707 -1.57 -17.05 21.00
CA ASP A 707 -0.23 -17.63 21.15
C ASP A 707 0.05 -18.54 19.94
N ALA A 708 1.12 -18.22 19.21
CA ALA A 708 1.40 -18.72 17.85
C ALA A 708 1.91 -20.18 17.80
N THR A 709 1.42 -21.03 18.71
CA THR A 709 1.80 -22.45 18.87
C THR A 709 0.61 -23.41 18.89
N ALA A 710 -0.64 -22.91 18.85
CA ALA A 710 -1.86 -23.72 18.92
C ALA A 710 -2.70 -23.76 17.62
N GLN A 711 -2.28 -23.08 16.55
CA GLN A 711 -2.96 -23.11 15.24
C GLN A 711 -1.98 -23.35 14.09
N VAL A 712 -1.61 -24.62 13.91
CA VAL A 712 -1.30 -25.12 12.56
C VAL A 712 -2.62 -25.13 11.78
N HIS A 713 -2.62 -24.58 10.56
CA HIS A 713 -3.80 -24.33 9.71
C HIS A 713 -4.78 -23.24 10.21
N THR A 714 -4.38 -21.97 10.10
CA THR A 714 -5.06 -20.97 9.22
C THR A 714 -4.12 -19.78 9.03
N GLY A 715 -3.81 -19.39 7.79
CA GLY A 715 -2.81 -18.36 7.50
C GLY A 715 -3.37 -16.93 7.48
N ALA A 716 -2.50 -15.96 7.84
CA ALA A 716 -2.77 -14.50 7.87
C ALA A 716 -3.79 -14.07 8.96
N ILE A 717 -3.94 -12.79 9.34
CA ILE A 717 -3.49 -11.54 8.71
C ILE A 717 -2.97 -10.53 9.78
N GLU A 718 -1.66 -10.27 9.85
CA GLU A 718 -1.14 -9.04 10.49
C GLU A 718 0.19 -8.52 9.89
N ALA A 719 0.31 -8.56 8.55
CA ALA A 719 1.56 -8.21 7.86
C ALA A 719 1.39 -7.29 6.62
N ASN A 720 0.38 -6.42 6.57
CA ASN A 720 0.11 -5.60 5.36
C ASN A 720 0.04 -4.08 5.58
N THR A 721 0.69 -3.55 6.61
CA THR A 721 0.84 -2.08 6.82
C THR A 721 2.20 -1.54 6.34
N ARG A 722 3.17 -2.41 6.03
CA ARG A 722 4.54 -2.04 5.63
C ARG A 722 4.81 -2.15 4.12
N SER A 723 4.00 -2.91 3.39
CA SER A 723 4.14 -3.10 1.94
C SER A 723 3.72 -1.85 1.15
N SER A 724 2.49 -1.38 1.36
CA SER A 724 1.83 -0.35 0.52
C SER A 724 2.52 1.01 0.50
N PHE A 725 3.35 1.34 1.49
CA PHE A 725 4.07 2.62 1.52
C PHE A 725 5.35 2.66 0.69
N LYS A 726 5.97 1.52 0.36
CA LYS A 726 7.24 1.50 -0.40
C LYS A 726 7.08 1.85 -1.89
N ARG A 727 5.85 1.84 -2.41
CA ARG A 727 5.53 2.14 -3.83
C ARG A 727 5.16 3.62 -4.09
N ILE A 728 4.93 4.43 -3.05
CA ILE A 728 4.39 5.80 -3.18
C ILE A 728 5.48 6.89 -3.23
N VAL A 729 6.67 6.64 -2.68
CA VAL A 729 7.76 7.65 -2.58
C VAL A 729 8.54 7.83 -3.91
N SER A 730 8.24 7.02 -4.93
CA SER A 730 8.99 6.94 -6.19
C SER A 730 8.27 7.53 -7.41
N GLN A 731 7.42 8.54 -7.22
CA GLN A 731 6.87 9.35 -8.33
C GLN A 731 6.46 10.75 -7.87
N GLY A 732 6.80 11.77 -8.68
CA GLY A 732 6.22 13.12 -8.56
C GLY A 732 7.13 14.24 -8.06
N ILE A 733 8.10 14.68 -8.87
CA ILE A 733 8.05 16.01 -9.52
C ILE A 733 8.60 15.86 -10.95
N GLU A 734 7.72 15.75 -11.94
CA GLU A 734 7.98 16.13 -13.34
C GLU A 734 6.64 16.19 -14.11
N ASP A 735 6.64 16.86 -15.27
CA ASP A 735 5.44 17.36 -15.97
C ASP A 735 4.77 16.29 -16.88
N PRO A 736 3.47 16.39 -17.23
CA PRO A 736 2.70 15.24 -17.73
C PRO A 736 2.90 14.94 -19.22
N GLY A 737 3.85 14.06 -19.53
CA GLY A 737 3.88 13.31 -20.79
C GLY A 737 2.72 12.31 -20.87
N LYS A 738 2.07 12.19 -22.05
CA LYS A 738 0.91 11.30 -22.26
C LYS A 738 1.27 9.82 -22.06
N ILE A 739 0.57 9.15 -21.14
CA ILE A 739 0.48 7.68 -21.12
C ILE A 739 -0.40 7.23 -22.30
N PRO A 740 -0.03 6.19 -23.09
CA PRO A 740 -0.86 5.71 -24.19
C PRO A 740 -2.12 5.00 -23.70
N GLU A 741 -3.28 5.66 -23.80
CA GLU A 741 -4.58 5.04 -23.56
C GLU A 741 -4.82 3.84 -24.51
N LEU A 742 -5.71 2.93 -24.07
CA LEU A 742 -6.24 1.85 -24.91
C LEU A 742 -7.45 2.40 -25.70
N PRO A 743 -7.67 2.04 -26.98
CA PRO A 743 -8.77 2.60 -27.75
C PRO A 743 -10.13 2.34 -27.11
N SER A 744 -10.90 3.41 -26.86
CA SER A 744 -12.20 3.39 -26.16
C SER A 744 -13.38 2.81 -26.98
N ASN A 745 -13.09 2.04 -28.03
CA ASN A 745 -14.07 1.42 -28.92
C ASN A 745 -13.71 -0.06 -29.20
N VAL A 746 -14.23 -0.96 -28.36
CA VAL A 746 -14.45 -2.37 -28.72
C VAL A 746 -15.86 -2.76 -28.28
N GLY A 747 -16.85 -2.35 -29.05
CA GLY A 747 -18.16 -2.98 -29.00
C GLY A 747 -18.10 -4.31 -29.74
N ASP A 748 -17.74 -5.39 -29.03
CA ASP A 748 -18.08 -6.81 -29.33
C ASP A 748 -17.40 -7.79 -28.35
N VAL A 749 -17.63 -7.60 -27.04
CA VAL A 749 -17.08 -8.48 -25.98
C VAL A 749 -17.92 -9.77 -25.79
N ALA A 750 -19.03 -9.93 -26.51
CA ALA A 750 -19.97 -11.04 -26.31
C ALA A 750 -19.44 -12.44 -26.68
N ASN A 751 -18.38 -12.57 -27.49
CA ASN A 751 -17.96 -13.85 -28.09
C ASN A 751 -16.78 -14.55 -27.38
N TRP A 752 -16.26 -13.98 -26.29
CA TRP A 752 -15.01 -14.45 -25.65
C TRP A 752 -15.16 -15.74 -24.81
N ASN A 753 -16.38 -16.12 -24.43
CA ASN A 753 -16.66 -17.29 -23.60
C ASN A 753 -16.79 -18.62 -24.39
N SER A 754 -16.51 -18.64 -25.70
CA SER A 754 -16.80 -19.78 -26.59
C SER A 754 -15.66 -20.81 -26.74
N ARG A 755 -14.46 -20.56 -26.19
CA ARG A 755 -13.26 -21.41 -26.42
C ARG A 755 -12.50 -21.89 -25.18
N CYS A 756 -12.99 -21.65 -23.97
CA CYS A 756 -12.57 -22.40 -22.77
C CYS A 756 -13.74 -23.27 -22.27
N GLY A 757 -13.41 -24.48 -21.79
CA GLY A 757 -14.41 -25.52 -21.53
C GLY A 757 -15.22 -25.30 -20.27
N LYS A 758 -16.55 -25.25 -20.43
CA LYS A 758 -17.61 -25.18 -19.39
C LYS A 758 -17.65 -23.89 -18.55
N LYS A 759 -18.88 -23.41 -18.34
CA LYS A 759 -19.22 -22.34 -17.40
C LYS A 759 -19.08 -22.85 -15.96
N ASP A 760 -18.13 -22.31 -15.20
CA ASP A 760 -18.13 -22.35 -13.73
C ASP A 760 -18.79 -21.07 -13.20
N GLU A 761 -20.13 -21.02 -13.19
CA GLU A 761 -20.90 -19.83 -12.75
C GLU A 761 -20.89 -19.60 -11.22
N ASP A 762 -20.37 -20.54 -10.44
CA ASP A 762 -20.33 -20.50 -8.96
C ASP A 762 -18.96 -20.06 -8.37
N LYS A 763 -17.96 -19.69 -9.18
CA LYS A 763 -16.61 -19.34 -8.67
C LYS A 763 -16.40 -17.82 -8.50
N PRO A 764 -15.81 -17.36 -7.39
CA PRO A 764 -15.56 -15.94 -7.16
C PRO A 764 -14.60 -15.30 -8.20
N PRO A 765 -14.62 -13.96 -8.34
CA PRO A 765 -13.64 -13.23 -9.14
C PRO A 765 -12.23 -13.50 -8.61
N LEU A 766 -11.26 -13.62 -9.52
CA LEU A 766 -9.88 -13.89 -9.13
C LEU A 766 -9.22 -12.61 -8.64
N ARG A 767 -8.59 -12.65 -7.46
CA ARG A 767 -7.82 -11.52 -6.95
C ARG A 767 -6.61 -11.26 -7.84
N HIS A 768 -6.33 -10.00 -8.10
CA HIS A 768 -5.26 -9.56 -9.01
C HIS A 768 -3.84 -9.92 -8.53
N ASP A 769 -3.65 -10.08 -7.22
CA ASP A 769 -2.40 -10.53 -6.59
C ASP A 769 -2.28 -12.06 -6.46
N ARG A 770 -3.32 -12.83 -6.82
CA ARG A 770 -3.38 -14.29 -6.63
C ARG A 770 -2.26 -15.07 -7.32
N LEU A 771 -1.82 -14.63 -8.50
CA LEU A 771 -0.66 -15.24 -9.18
C LEU A 771 0.59 -15.19 -8.30
N TRP A 772 0.82 -14.04 -7.68
CA TRP A 772 2.00 -13.78 -6.88
C TRP A 772 1.89 -14.43 -5.49
N GLU A 773 0.69 -14.57 -4.92
CA GLU A 773 0.48 -15.44 -3.75
C GLU A 773 0.94 -16.88 -4.02
N ILE A 774 0.58 -17.43 -5.19
CA ILE A 774 0.95 -18.80 -5.58
C ILE A 774 2.46 -18.90 -5.82
N CYS A 775 3.07 -17.97 -6.55
CA CYS A 775 4.52 -18.01 -6.81
C CYS A 775 5.36 -17.88 -5.52
N GLU A 776 4.97 -17.02 -4.58
CA GLU A 776 5.68 -16.89 -3.29
C GLU A 776 5.47 -18.13 -2.39
N ALA A 777 4.26 -18.72 -2.39
CA ALA A 777 3.96 -19.95 -1.65
C ALA A 777 4.76 -21.17 -2.16
N LEU A 778 5.00 -21.26 -3.47
CA LEU A 778 5.85 -22.29 -4.07
C LEU A 778 7.36 -22.01 -3.89
N LYS A 779 7.76 -20.77 -3.60
CA LYS A 779 9.16 -20.35 -3.40
C LYS A 779 9.63 -20.49 -1.95
N PHE A 780 8.76 -20.31 -0.96
CA PHE A 780 9.09 -20.49 0.46
C PHE A 780 9.09 -21.98 0.87
N GLN A 781 10.23 -22.66 0.80
CA GLN A 781 10.41 -23.98 1.44
C GLN A 781 11.87 -24.35 1.76
N ASN A 782 12.24 -24.23 3.03
CA ASN A 782 13.45 -24.81 3.62
C ASN A 782 13.12 -26.03 4.50
N HIS A 783 12.09 -26.78 4.11
CA HIS A 783 11.50 -27.91 4.82
C HIS A 783 11.57 -29.21 4.00
N GLY A 784 11.23 -30.33 4.64
CA GLY A 784 11.54 -31.69 4.19
C GLY A 784 10.80 -32.15 2.93
N ILE A 785 11.31 -33.22 2.32
CA ILE A 785 10.81 -33.76 1.04
C ILE A 785 9.30 -34.10 1.11
N ASP A 786 8.86 -34.68 2.23
CA ASP A 786 7.45 -35.08 2.44
C ASP A 786 6.45 -33.90 2.54
N GLU A 787 6.91 -32.68 2.84
CA GLU A 787 6.03 -31.49 2.84
C GLU A 787 5.94 -30.83 1.46
N ARG A 788 6.97 -30.98 0.62
CA ARG A 788 7.02 -30.39 -0.74
C ARG A 788 5.97 -30.99 -1.67
N THR A 789 5.76 -32.31 -1.60
CA THR A 789 4.72 -33.01 -2.37
C THR A 789 3.32 -32.52 -2.00
N ASN A 790 3.05 -32.34 -0.70
CA ASN A 790 1.74 -31.92 -0.19
C ASN A 790 1.33 -30.51 -0.68
N ILE A 791 2.26 -29.57 -0.81
CA ILE A 791 1.97 -28.19 -1.29
C ILE A 791 1.86 -28.15 -2.82
N ALA A 792 2.69 -28.90 -3.55
CA ALA A 792 2.57 -29.04 -5.01
C ALA A 792 1.25 -29.73 -5.43
N CYS A 793 0.66 -30.54 -4.54
CA CYS A 793 -0.61 -31.23 -4.78
C CYS A 793 -1.88 -30.42 -4.44
N ASP A 794 -1.80 -29.14 -4.04
CA ASP A 794 -3.00 -28.32 -3.84
C ASP A 794 -3.72 -28.08 -5.20
N PRO A 795 -4.94 -28.63 -5.41
CA PRO A 795 -5.63 -28.52 -6.69
C PRO A 795 -6.12 -27.09 -6.97
N THR A 796 -6.20 -26.22 -5.95
CA THR A 796 -6.65 -24.82 -6.12
C THR A 796 -5.60 -23.98 -6.82
N PHE A 797 -4.31 -24.13 -6.48
CA PHE A 797 -3.22 -23.43 -7.16
C PHE A 797 -3.18 -23.78 -8.64
N LYS A 798 -3.39 -25.06 -8.98
CA LYS A 798 -3.45 -25.53 -10.36
C LYS A 798 -4.64 -24.94 -11.12
N VAL A 799 -5.84 -24.93 -10.53
CA VAL A 799 -7.03 -24.30 -11.13
C VAL A 799 -6.82 -22.80 -11.35
N ASP A 800 -6.22 -22.10 -10.38
CA ASP A 800 -5.95 -20.67 -10.45
C ASP A 800 -4.89 -20.35 -11.53
N ILE A 801 -3.76 -21.06 -11.57
CA ILE A 801 -2.74 -20.91 -12.63
C ILE A 801 -3.37 -21.07 -14.01
N ASN A 802 -4.13 -22.15 -14.25
CA ASN A 802 -4.80 -22.37 -15.54
C ASN A 802 -5.76 -21.21 -15.90
N ARG A 803 -6.59 -20.76 -14.94
CA ARG A 803 -7.51 -19.63 -15.14
C ARG A 803 -6.75 -18.34 -15.51
N ILE A 804 -5.59 -18.08 -14.90
CA ILE A 804 -4.75 -16.91 -15.22
C ILE A 804 -4.08 -17.07 -16.59
N THR A 805 -3.54 -18.24 -16.93
CA THR A 805 -2.96 -18.55 -18.26
C THR A 805 -3.98 -18.35 -19.38
N CYS A 806 -5.24 -18.76 -19.18
CA CYS A 806 -6.32 -18.54 -20.14
C CYS A 806 -6.63 -17.05 -20.34
N LEU A 807 -6.67 -16.25 -19.26
CA LEU A 807 -6.93 -14.81 -19.32
C LEU A 807 -5.78 -14.02 -19.96
N LEU A 808 -4.53 -14.34 -19.60
CA LEU A 808 -3.35 -13.73 -20.21
C LEU A 808 -3.28 -14.05 -21.70
N LYS A 809 -3.59 -15.30 -22.11
CA LYS A 809 -3.71 -15.66 -23.52
C LYS A 809 -4.79 -14.83 -24.23
N ALA A 810 -5.98 -14.73 -23.66
CA ALA A 810 -7.09 -13.98 -24.27
C ALA A 810 -6.73 -12.50 -24.48
N ALA A 811 -6.06 -11.86 -23.51
CA ALA A 811 -5.59 -10.49 -23.64
C ALA A 811 -4.59 -10.33 -24.80
N ILE A 812 -3.62 -11.25 -24.93
CA ILE A 812 -2.63 -11.25 -26.01
C ILE A 812 -3.29 -11.49 -27.38
N ASP A 813 -4.15 -12.51 -27.50
CA ASP A 813 -4.91 -12.82 -28.72
C ASP A 813 -5.84 -11.66 -29.15
N GLY A 814 -6.30 -10.84 -28.20
CA GLY A 814 -7.09 -9.63 -28.45
C GLY A 814 -6.28 -8.43 -28.94
N CYS A 815 -5.05 -8.24 -28.45
CA CYS A 815 -4.17 -7.19 -28.93
C CYS A 815 -3.78 -7.36 -30.41
N PHE A 816 -3.62 -8.60 -30.88
CA PHE A 816 -3.26 -8.89 -32.28
C PHE A 816 -4.36 -8.58 -33.31
N GLN A 817 -5.60 -8.34 -32.89
CA GLN A 817 -6.72 -8.04 -33.80
C GLN A 817 -6.80 -6.56 -34.21
N ASN A 818 -6.12 -5.66 -33.50
CA ASN A 818 -6.25 -4.21 -33.65
C ASN A 818 -4.94 -3.53 -34.10
N ASN A 819 -4.53 -3.80 -35.36
CA ASN A 819 -3.33 -3.30 -36.04
C ASN A 819 -1.98 -3.77 -35.45
N PRO A 820 -0.89 -3.81 -36.26
CA PRO A 820 0.43 -4.20 -35.76
C PRO A 820 0.97 -3.18 -34.73
N PRO A 821 1.40 -3.62 -33.52
CA PRO A 821 1.83 -2.70 -32.47
C PRO A 821 3.20 -2.08 -32.77
N SER A 822 3.31 -0.76 -32.56
CA SER A 822 4.56 0.00 -32.62
C SER A 822 4.99 0.50 -31.24
N GLY A 823 6.30 0.72 -31.07
CA GLY A 823 6.90 1.19 -29.81
C GLY A 823 6.69 0.23 -28.64
N ASP A 824 6.56 0.79 -27.44
CA ASP A 824 6.57 0.07 -26.15
C ASP A 824 5.48 -1.01 -26.04
N LYS A 825 4.37 -0.84 -26.77
CA LYS A 825 3.28 -1.83 -26.83
C LYS A 825 3.75 -3.17 -27.42
N LYS A 826 4.76 -3.19 -28.30
CA LYS A 826 5.37 -4.44 -28.79
C LYS A 826 6.15 -5.12 -27.67
N ASN A 827 7.03 -4.39 -26.99
CA ASN A 827 7.89 -4.92 -25.92
C ASN A 827 7.05 -5.53 -24.79
N LEU A 828 5.96 -4.85 -24.40
CA LEU A 828 5.03 -5.35 -23.38
C LEU A 828 4.31 -6.64 -23.82
N LEU A 829 3.92 -6.75 -25.10
CA LEU A 829 3.23 -7.93 -25.64
C LEU A 829 4.18 -9.13 -25.81
N GLU A 830 5.44 -8.86 -26.12
CA GLU A 830 6.52 -9.85 -26.23
C GLU A 830 6.90 -10.39 -24.84
N GLU A 831 7.06 -9.51 -23.84
CA GLU A 831 7.21 -9.86 -22.41
C GLU A 831 6.00 -10.68 -21.89
N ALA A 832 4.77 -10.28 -22.25
CA ALA A 832 3.55 -11.00 -21.90
C ALA A 832 3.47 -12.39 -22.55
N SER A 833 3.96 -12.54 -23.78
CA SER A 833 4.00 -13.82 -24.48
C SER A 833 5.02 -14.77 -23.86
N ILE A 834 6.20 -14.27 -23.49
CA ILE A 834 7.22 -15.07 -22.76
C ILE A 834 6.67 -15.50 -21.39
N MET A 835 6.04 -14.59 -20.65
CA MET A 835 5.40 -14.91 -19.38
C MET A 835 4.30 -15.98 -19.54
N LEU A 836 3.53 -15.94 -20.62
CA LEU A 836 2.50 -16.93 -20.91
C LEU A 836 3.08 -18.34 -21.12
N ASP A 837 4.23 -18.46 -21.77
CA ASP A 837 4.93 -19.74 -21.95
C ASP A 837 5.68 -20.20 -20.70
N GLU A 838 6.23 -19.30 -19.89
CA GLU A 838 6.76 -19.62 -18.55
C GLU A 838 5.65 -20.18 -17.63
N MET A 839 4.45 -19.58 -17.66
CA MET A 839 3.29 -20.10 -16.92
C MET A 839 2.82 -21.46 -17.43
N ARG A 840 2.87 -21.72 -18.75
CA ARG A 840 2.54 -23.05 -19.32
C ARG A 840 3.54 -24.12 -18.87
N GLN A 841 4.84 -23.79 -18.86
CA GLN A 841 5.89 -24.69 -18.40
C GLN A 841 5.73 -25.02 -16.91
N LEU A 842 5.44 -24.01 -16.07
CA LEU A 842 5.15 -24.23 -14.64
C LEU A 842 3.92 -25.12 -14.44
N ASN A 843 2.84 -24.87 -15.18
CA ASN A 843 1.62 -25.68 -15.11
C ASN A 843 1.86 -27.13 -15.57
N ALA A 844 2.72 -27.36 -16.57
CA ALA A 844 3.08 -28.70 -17.04
C ALA A 844 3.96 -29.46 -16.03
N ALA A 845 4.93 -28.80 -15.39
CA ALA A 845 5.71 -29.38 -14.30
C ALA A 845 4.80 -29.80 -13.11
N LEU A 846 3.71 -29.06 -12.88
CA LEU A 846 2.67 -29.38 -11.88
C LEU A 846 1.60 -30.40 -12.38
N GLU A 847 1.82 -31.09 -13.51
CA GLU A 847 0.97 -32.20 -13.99
C GLU A 847 1.56 -33.59 -13.74
N MET A 848 2.88 -33.70 -13.53
CA MET A 848 3.58 -34.99 -13.44
C MET A 848 3.23 -35.74 -12.16
N ARG A 849 3.03 -37.07 -12.28
CA ARG A 849 2.82 -37.97 -11.14
C ARG A 849 4.14 -38.58 -10.71
N GLU A 850 4.28 -38.81 -9.40
CA GLU A 850 5.40 -39.51 -8.75
C GLU A 850 5.86 -40.72 -9.59
N PRO A 851 7.17 -40.79 -9.96
CA PRO A 851 8.25 -40.73 -8.98
C PRO A 851 9.43 -39.77 -9.29
N GLU A 852 9.40 -38.94 -10.33
CA GLU A 852 10.61 -38.24 -10.85
C GLU A 852 10.89 -36.83 -10.27
N LEU A 853 10.16 -36.40 -9.22
CA LEU A 853 10.14 -35.00 -8.75
C LEU A 853 11.48 -34.36 -8.35
N GLU A 854 12.55 -35.12 -8.06
CA GLU A 854 13.81 -34.55 -7.55
C GLU A 854 14.56 -33.67 -8.58
N SER A 855 14.45 -33.94 -9.88
CA SER A 855 14.97 -33.02 -10.92
C SER A 855 14.13 -31.76 -11.04
N ASP A 856 12.81 -31.94 -10.98
CA ASP A 856 11.85 -30.96 -11.47
C ASP A 856 11.65 -29.79 -10.48
N PHE A 857 11.98 -29.99 -9.20
CA PHE A 857 12.08 -28.89 -8.23
C PHE A 857 13.08 -27.80 -8.68
N SER A 858 14.16 -28.14 -9.40
CA SER A 858 15.08 -27.15 -9.95
C SER A 858 14.42 -26.33 -11.06
N THR A 859 13.71 -26.99 -11.97
CA THR A 859 12.98 -26.35 -13.08
C THR A 859 11.83 -25.49 -12.58
N ILE A 860 11.07 -25.95 -11.58
CA ILE A 860 10.02 -25.19 -10.91
C ILE A 860 10.62 -23.95 -10.22
N GLY A 861 11.72 -24.10 -9.47
CA GLY A 861 12.43 -22.98 -8.84
C GLY A 861 12.89 -21.92 -9.84
N GLU A 862 13.52 -22.34 -10.94
CA GLU A 862 13.92 -21.45 -12.03
C GLU A 862 12.73 -20.70 -12.67
N LEU A 863 11.61 -21.39 -12.92
CA LEU A 863 10.42 -20.78 -13.51
C LEU A 863 9.79 -19.77 -12.55
N LEU A 864 9.78 -20.04 -11.25
CA LEU A 864 9.30 -19.13 -10.22
C LEU A 864 10.17 -17.86 -10.12
N GLU A 865 11.51 -17.99 -10.16
CA GLU A 865 12.38 -16.81 -10.20
C GLU A 865 12.19 -15.99 -11.49
N LYS A 866 12.06 -16.65 -12.65
CA LYS A 866 11.77 -15.97 -13.93
C LYS A 866 10.46 -15.18 -13.84
N LEU A 867 9.36 -15.82 -13.42
CA LEU A 867 8.05 -15.18 -13.26
C LEU A 867 8.07 -14.02 -12.24
N LEU A 868 8.69 -14.20 -11.07
CA LEU A 868 8.81 -13.16 -10.05
C LEU A 868 9.69 -11.98 -10.51
N SER A 869 10.73 -12.22 -11.31
CA SER A 869 11.58 -11.16 -11.89
C SER A 869 10.83 -10.27 -12.90
N ARG A 870 9.75 -10.78 -13.53
CA ARG A 870 8.89 -10.02 -14.44
C ARG A 870 7.81 -9.21 -13.72
N ARG A 871 7.50 -9.52 -12.45
CA ARG A 871 6.45 -8.86 -11.66
C ARG A 871 6.49 -7.32 -11.75
N PRO A 872 7.63 -6.61 -11.60
CA PRO A 872 7.65 -5.14 -11.67
C PRO A 872 7.18 -4.55 -13.00
N ARG A 873 7.26 -5.32 -14.10
CA ARG A 873 6.83 -4.93 -15.46
C ARG A 873 5.40 -5.40 -15.75
N MET A 874 5.06 -6.62 -15.33
CA MET A 874 3.80 -7.28 -15.67
C MET A 874 2.64 -7.01 -14.71
N GLU A 875 2.90 -6.59 -13.46
CA GLU A 875 1.84 -6.41 -12.45
C GLU A 875 0.78 -5.37 -12.87
N LEU A 876 1.17 -4.27 -13.52
CA LEU A 876 0.20 -3.26 -14.01
C LEU A 876 -0.67 -3.78 -15.16
N PHE A 877 -0.08 -4.56 -16.08
CA PHE A 877 -0.80 -5.13 -17.23
C PHE A 877 -1.81 -6.21 -16.76
N LEU A 878 -1.39 -7.08 -15.86
CA LEU A 878 -2.28 -8.08 -15.24
C LEU A 878 -3.40 -7.43 -14.44
N ASN A 879 -3.11 -6.39 -13.65
CA ASN A 879 -4.15 -5.64 -12.92
C ASN A 879 -5.22 -5.06 -13.86
N GLN A 880 -4.85 -4.58 -15.05
CA GLN A 880 -5.81 -4.11 -16.06
C GLN A 880 -6.69 -5.24 -16.62
N ILE A 881 -6.10 -6.43 -16.88
CA ILE A 881 -6.84 -7.62 -17.34
C ILE A 881 -7.87 -8.08 -16.29
N PHE A 882 -7.54 -8.04 -15.00
CA PHE A 882 -8.47 -8.40 -13.93
C PHE A 882 -9.55 -7.34 -13.72
N LEU A 883 -9.20 -6.04 -13.74
CA LEU A 883 -10.17 -4.94 -13.56
C LEU A 883 -11.28 -4.93 -14.64
N GLN A 884 -10.99 -5.37 -15.87
CA GLN A 884 -11.98 -5.47 -16.94
C GLN A 884 -13.08 -6.55 -16.69
N GLN A 885 -12.94 -7.39 -15.66
CA GLN A 885 -13.99 -8.36 -15.29
C GLN A 885 -15.09 -7.75 -14.39
N ASP A 886 -14.76 -6.76 -13.56
CA ASP A 886 -15.70 -6.22 -12.55
C ASP A 886 -16.72 -5.21 -13.12
N GLU A 887 -16.46 -4.60 -14.29
CA GLU A 887 -17.39 -3.59 -14.86
C GLU A 887 -18.63 -4.17 -15.56
N ASN A 888 -18.72 -5.49 -15.76
CA ASN A 888 -19.71 -6.10 -16.66
C ASN A 888 -21.01 -6.74 -16.06
N PRO A 889 -21.63 -6.26 -14.96
CA PRO A 889 -22.92 -6.78 -14.47
C PRO A 889 -24.14 -5.89 -14.82
N LYS A 890 -24.14 -5.17 -15.96
CA LYS A 890 -25.21 -4.21 -16.32
C LYS A 890 -25.62 -4.17 -17.80
N ARG A 891 -25.93 -5.32 -18.43
CA ARG A 891 -26.53 -5.31 -19.78
C ARG A 891 -27.50 -6.45 -20.14
N GLU A 892 -28.24 -7.00 -19.17
CA GLU A 892 -29.33 -7.97 -19.42
C GLU A 892 -30.68 -7.49 -18.88
N MET A 893 -31.31 -6.49 -19.53
CA MET A 893 -32.75 -6.16 -19.37
C MET A 893 -33.33 -5.48 -20.63
N ALA A 894 -33.02 -5.99 -21.83
CA ALA A 894 -33.64 -5.53 -23.07
C ALA A 894 -33.45 -6.51 -24.25
N GLU A 895 -34.07 -7.70 -24.21
CA GLU A 895 -34.44 -8.50 -25.41
C GLU A 895 -35.17 -9.80 -25.01
N THR A 896 -36.50 -9.76 -24.83
CA THR A 896 -37.36 -10.96 -24.81
C THR A 896 -38.84 -10.58 -24.94
N SER A 897 -39.30 -10.33 -26.16
CA SER A 897 -40.73 -10.30 -26.48
C SER A 897 -40.96 -10.60 -27.96
N THR A 898 -40.78 -11.86 -28.35
CA THR A 898 -41.24 -12.36 -29.66
C THR A 898 -42.76 -12.21 -29.73
N ALA A 899 -43.27 -11.53 -30.76
CA ALA A 899 -44.71 -11.32 -30.90
C ALA A 899 -45.43 -12.61 -31.34
N PRO A 900 -46.69 -12.77 -30.91
CA PRO A 900 -47.71 -13.36 -31.76
C PRO A 900 -48.86 -12.37 -32.05
N ASP A 901 -49.14 -12.22 -33.35
CA ASP A 901 -50.42 -12.04 -34.06
C ASP A 901 -51.72 -11.70 -33.26
N GLY A 902 -52.61 -10.84 -33.80
CA GLY A 902 -53.87 -10.56 -33.06
C GLY A 902 -54.97 -9.59 -33.57
N ARG A 903 -54.76 -8.74 -34.58
CA ARG A 903 -55.80 -7.90 -35.28
C ARG A 903 -56.57 -6.80 -34.49
N HIS A 904 -57.03 -5.79 -35.25
CA HIS A 904 -58.05 -4.75 -34.94
C HIS A 904 -57.75 -3.79 -33.76
N GLY A 905 -58.01 -2.48 -33.85
CA GLY A 905 -58.46 -1.63 -34.96
C GLY A 905 -58.84 -0.23 -34.45
N GLU A 906 -58.99 0.74 -35.37
CA GLU A 906 -59.60 2.09 -35.13
C GLU A 906 -58.92 3.03 -34.12
N GLU A 907 -59.04 4.37 -34.18
CA GLU A 907 -59.17 5.31 -35.32
C GLU A 907 -58.78 6.74 -34.85
N TYR A 908 -58.46 7.65 -35.79
CA TYR A 908 -58.23 9.11 -35.62
C TYR A 908 -57.12 9.60 -34.64
N GLY A 909 -56.37 10.66 -34.93
CA GLY A 909 -56.20 11.37 -36.21
C GLY A 909 -55.75 12.83 -36.06
N ASN A 910 -54.84 13.27 -36.94
CA ASN A 910 -54.47 14.67 -37.24
C ASN A 910 -53.77 15.50 -36.13
N SER A 911 -52.92 16.50 -36.43
CA SER A 911 -52.46 17.02 -37.74
C SER A 911 -51.08 17.72 -37.65
N LYS A 912 -50.32 17.65 -38.76
CA LYS A 912 -49.53 18.72 -39.45
C LYS A 912 -48.69 19.75 -38.65
N ALA A 913 -47.53 20.23 -39.13
CA ALA A 913 -46.64 19.80 -40.22
C ALA A 913 -45.30 20.60 -40.16
N GLU A 914 -44.32 20.13 -40.93
CA GLU A 914 -43.27 20.83 -41.73
C GLU A 914 -43.10 22.37 -41.57
N GLY A 915 -41.89 22.96 -41.62
CA GLY A 915 -40.55 22.44 -41.96
C GLY A 915 -39.44 23.46 -41.57
N SER A 916 -38.15 23.12 -41.63
CA SER A 916 -37.29 23.17 -42.85
C SER A 916 -37.12 24.61 -43.41
N SER A 917 -35.93 25.20 -43.58
CA SER A 917 -34.55 24.69 -43.43
C SER A 917 -33.46 25.76 -43.69
N ASN A 918 -32.20 25.43 -43.36
CA ASN A 918 -30.93 25.92 -43.93
C ASN A 918 -30.33 27.28 -43.49
N SER A 919 -29.04 27.43 -43.81
CA SER A 919 -28.04 28.32 -43.20
C SER A 919 -26.98 28.81 -44.21
N ALA A 920 -26.43 30.03 -44.07
CA ALA A 920 -25.08 30.40 -44.53
C ALA A 920 -24.58 31.76 -43.97
N GLU A 921 -23.36 31.74 -43.40
CA GLU A 921 -22.19 32.65 -43.50
C GLU A 921 -22.25 34.19 -43.66
N GLY A 922 -21.22 34.89 -43.14
CA GLY A 922 -20.83 36.29 -43.43
C GLY A 922 -20.80 37.24 -42.19
N GLU A 923 -19.75 37.32 -41.36
CA GLU A 923 -18.42 37.99 -41.47
C GLU A 923 -18.33 39.52 -41.23
N ARG A 924 -17.41 39.90 -40.31
CA ARG A 924 -16.65 41.19 -40.14
C ARG A 924 -17.42 42.45 -39.68
N ASN A 925 -17.06 43.02 -38.51
CA ASN A 925 -16.12 44.15 -38.24
C ASN A 925 -16.74 45.54 -38.59
N VAL A 926 -16.47 46.67 -37.92
CA VAL A 926 -15.20 47.30 -37.47
C VAL A 926 -15.41 48.19 -36.20
N SER A 927 -14.29 48.66 -35.63
CA SER A 927 -14.03 49.53 -34.47
C SER A 927 -14.54 51.01 -34.59
N GLU A 928 -14.19 52.04 -33.78
CA GLU A 928 -13.16 52.26 -32.74
C GLU A 928 -13.40 53.55 -31.92
N SER A 929 -12.89 53.66 -30.67
CA SER A 929 -12.43 54.90 -29.96
C SER A 929 -13.40 56.11 -29.77
N ASN A 930 -13.36 56.97 -28.74
CA ASN A 930 -12.68 57.06 -27.42
C ASN A 930 -13.64 57.89 -26.49
N VAL A 931 -13.36 58.77 -25.51
CA VAL A 931 -12.19 59.51 -24.96
C VAL A 931 -12.44 59.81 -23.46
N GLU A 932 -11.40 60.22 -22.74
CA GLU A 932 -11.39 60.73 -21.35
C GLU A 932 -12.08 62.13 -21.25
N THR A 933 -12.33 62.79 -20.09
CA THR A 933 -11.72 62.75 -18.75
C THR A 933 -12.72 63.22 -17.67
N GLY A 934 -12.38 63.14 -16.36
CA GLY A 934 -13.32 63.33 -15.24
C GLY A 934 -13.63 64.76 -14.75
N GLY A 935 -14.53 64.85 -13.77
CA GLY A 935 -14.97 66.07 -13.04
C GLY A 935 -15.91 65.70 -11.86
N SER A 936 -15.95 66.49 -10.77
CA SER A 936 -16.52 66.07 -9.47
C SER A 936 -17.60 67.01 -8.89
N ASN A 937 -18.71 66.43 -8.36
CA ASN A 937 -19.61 66.96 -7.31
C ASN A 937 -20.30 68.35 -7.54
N PRO A 938 -21.25 68.85 -6.70
CA PRO A 938 -21.76 68.35 -5.39
C PRO A 938 -23.31 68.31 -5.20
N ASP A 939 -23.72 67.83 -4.02
CA ASP A 939 -24.85 68.21 -3.12
C ASP A 939 -26.18 68.80 -3.70
N MET A 940 -27.36 68.30 -3.30
CA MET A 940 -27.96 68.72 -2.02
C MET A 940 -29.01 67.78 -1.39
N GLU A 941 -29.01 67.88 -0.07
CA GLU A 941 -30.00 67.49 0.95
C GLU A 941 -31.48 67.84 0.69
N ASN A 942 -32.35 67.17 1.46
CA ASN A 942 -33.62 67.75 1.93
C ASN A 942 -33.88 67.30 3.39
N LYS A 943 -34.51 68.14 4.23
CA LYS A 943 -34.48 68.01 5.72
C LYS A 943 -35.82 68.23 6.42
N GLY A 944 -36.04 67.50 7.52
CA GLY A 944 -37.01 67.84 8.58
C GLY A 944 -37.92 66.68 9.00
N LYS A 945 -38.29 66.51 10.27
CA LYS A 945 -37.90 67.23 11.51
C LYS A 945 -37.86 66.29 12.73
N GLU A 946 -37.14 66.73 13.76
CA GLU A 946 -36.90 66.06 15.04
C GLU A 946 -38.14 65.97 15.96
N GLY A 947 -38.09 65.03 16.92
CA GLY A 947 -38.84 65.03 18.18
C GLY A 947 -37.97 64.36 19.26
N LYS A 948 -37.82 64.97 20.44
CA LYS A 948 -36.69 64.72 21.37
C LYS A 948 -37.04 63.91 22.62
N GLN A 949 -36.07 63.09 23.06
CA GLN A 949 -35.72 62.79 24.48
C GLN A 949 -36.78 61.98 25.29
N GLN A 950 -36.49 61.32 26.43
CA GLN A 950 -35.28 61.20 27.28
C GLN A 950 -35.29 59.89 28.14
N VAL A 951 -34.28 59.71 29.01
CA VAL A 951 -34.21 58.78 30.18
C VAL A 951 -33.99 57.27 29.91
N GLN A 952 -32.72 56.87 29.87
CA GLN A 952 -32.06 56.03 30.90
C GLN A 952 -32.86 54.91 31.62
N GLU A 953 -32.55 53.64 31.35
CA GLU A 953 -31.98 52.68 32.34
C GLU A 953 -31.73 51.28 31.75
N LYS A 954 -30.48 50.80 31.84
CA LYS A 954 -30.09 49.39 32.05
C LYS A 954 -28.60 49.28 32.38
#